data_AF-A0A2V7VI52-F1
#
_entry.id   AF-A0A2V7VI52-F1
#
_cell.length_a   1.000
_cell.length_b   1.000
_cell.length_c   1.000
_cell.angle_alpha   90.00
_cell.angle_beta   90.00
_cell.angle_gamma   90.00
#
_symmetry.space_group_name_H-M   'P 1'
#
loop_
_entity.id
_entity.type
_entity.pdbx_description
1 polymer ?
#
loop_
_entity_poly.entity_id
_entity_poly.type
_entity_poly.pdbx_seq_one_letter_code
_entity_poly.pdbx_strand_id
1 'polypeptide(L)'
;MQALLRQVGDEGERELVVHEAEGLAVQGAKALHHHRPLASLEPQRTGHRGGRYAHAQAAPQRLRGAAQSGHGVRPARQAAAVVLDHRPLHDRPTAPGGAQEAAPRDLVEGALHGDEAGPELAGQLLLGGKEVARTVAPVDPLEQGLLDPGVEGTGIGHCRKNISLCSLAGSAVDEDAFPGVAFAPSTGRNAVRPRGSRAGHRLTTLFASLLLAGAKSAAKAERPADLVVLNGKVLTVDAAFRTAEAVAVRDGVFVRVGANADVRALVGSATRVIDARGRSVVPGLIDSHVHALGVAAGEAVDPYRDLRSVSEIQEWVREKAKRTPEGQWIWTPRTYPPRLRELRFPTRAELDAGDLAHPVVVDGAYALMLNTRALEAAGITGDTRPPQGGIIVKDAAGRPTGLLRNVGPMLARFQPGAHDERGADVPLDVLEEVHRRYNRVGITSVIERGAGLEGYRAYEKLAAERRLHVRATVTLRLASDGTMEGAERAIRALPVRFGEGDERVKVGPLKIVVDGGILIGNAYMRSPYGQKAGALYGFDDPAYRGSLTLTPEQIRNVIRAGHRLGWQMCSHVTGDAGVDAVLDAVEAADADSSIRDRRYTLIHAYFVDAATAKRAARLGVCVDTQPAWYYKDADVLAGALGEERLRPFIGLADWIKGGVRVAINTDHMFGLDANAALNPFNPFLTMYVAVTRRTEGGHVHGPEEAVSRPEALRMMTADAAYLSFDEKRKGSIEVGKLGDLAVLSEDFLACPEERLRDIRVVATIVGGKVVWEAP
;
A
#
# COMPACT_ATOMS: atom_id res chain seq x y z
N MET A 1 -21.02 2.10 -36.59
CA MET A 1 -22.14 1.15 -36.77
C MET A 1 -22.51 0.95 -38.24
N GLN A 2 -22.98 1.97 -38.99
CA GLN A 2 -23.35 1.81 -40.41
C GLN A 2 -22.19 1.54 -41.40
N ALA A 3 -20.94 1.48 -40.92
CA ALA A 3 -19.77 1.10 -41.70
C ALA A 3 -19.28 -0.35 -41.45
N LEU A 4 -20.04 -1.16 -40.69
CA LEU A 4 -19.68 -2.53 -40.32
C LEU A 4 -20.66 -3.60 -40.86
N LEU A 5 -21.42 -3.26 -41.91
CA LEU A 5 -22.44 -4.13 -42.52
C LEU A 5 -22.23 -4.30 -44.03
N ARG A 6 -21.00 -4.65 -44.43
CA ARG A 6 -20.67 -5.10 -45.79
C ARG A 6 -19.59 -6.21 -45.81
N GLN A 7 -19.74 -7.24 -44.97
CA GLN A 7 -18.97 -8.49 -45.10
C GLN A 7 -19.50 -9.65 -44.25
N VAL A 8 -20.76 -10.06 -44.46
CA VAL A 8 -21.19 -11.47 -44.31
C VAL A 8 -22.25 -11.69 -45.38
N GLY A 9 -22.02 -12.62 -46.31
CA GLY A 9 -23.05 -13.17 -47.19
C GLY A 9 -23.48 -14.54 -46.69
N ASP A 10 -24.72 -14.91 -47.03
CA ASP A 10 -25.32 -16.25 -47.03
C ASP A 10 -24.88 -17.26 -45.94
N GLU A 11 -25.78 -17.53 -44.99
CA GLU A 11 -26.58 -18.77 -44.97
C GLU A 11 -27.52 -18.83 -43.74
N GLY A 12 -28.72 -19.39 -43.92
CA GLY A 12 -29.54 -19.93 -42.81
C GLY A 12 -30.63 -19.02 -42.22
N GLU A 13 -31.85 -19.17 -42.73
CA GLU A 13 -33.09 -18.59 -42.16
C GLU A 13 -33.38 -19.10 -40.74
N ARG A 14 -33.85 -18.23 -39.84
CA ARG A 14 -34.85 -18.54 -38.79
C ARG A 14 -35.75 -17.33 -38.52
N GLU A 15 -37.06 -17.57 -38.46
CA GLU A 15 -38.09 -16.55 -38.22
C GLU A 15 -37.97 -15.89 -36.84
N LEU A 16 -38.37 -14.62 -36.75
CA LEU A 16 -38.51 -13.88 -35.49
C LEU A 16 -40.00 -13.59 -35.25
N VAL A 17 -40.66 -14.44 -34.47
CA VAL A 17 -42.06 -14.24 -34.06
C VAL A 17 -42.09 -13.25 -32.89
N VAL A 18 -42.72 -12.10 -33.11
CA VAL A 18 -42.98 -11.09 -32.07
C VAL A 18 -44.37 -11.32 -31.51
N HIS A 19 -44.47 -11.54 -30.20
CA HIS A 19 -45.73 -11.44 -29.47
C HIS A 19 -45.84 -10.06 -28.83
N GLU A 20 -46.78 -9.26 -29.31
CA GLU A 20 -47.21 -8.03 -28.63
C GLU A 20 -48.05 -8.37 -27.39
N ALA A 21 -47.94 -7.53 -26.36
CA ALA A 21 -48.81 -7.55 -25.19
C ALA A 21 -49.24 -6.13 -24.85
N GLU A 22 -50.32 -5.69 -25.47
CA GLU A 22 -51.24 -4.73 -24.86
C GLU A 22 -51.73 -5.35 -23.52
N GLY A 23 -51.93 -4.65 -22.42
CA GLY A 23 -52.22 -3.23 -22.23
C GLY A 23 -53.50 -3.13 -21.42
N LEU A 24 -53.48 -2.53 -20.22
CA LEU A 24 -54.70 -2.18 -19.49
C LEU A 24 -54.42 -1.10 -18.44
N ALA A 25 -55.10 0.04 -18.58
CA ALA A 25 -55.04 1.18 -17.68
C ALA A 25 -56.46 1.70 -17.40
N VAL A 26 -56.77 1.93 -16.11
CA VAL A 26 -57.96 2.66 -15.62
C VAL A 26 -57.48 3.35 -14.32
N GLN A 27 -57.31 4.69 -14.25
CA GLN A 27 -58.30 5.69 -13.79
C GLN A 27 -59.05 5.27 -12.50
N GLY A 28 -59.28 6.03 -11.43
CA GLY A 28 -59.06 7.43 -11.00
C GLY A 28 -59.84 7.64 -9.67
N ALA A 29 -60.02 8.81 -9.03
CA ALA A 29 -59.38 10.13 -9.05
C ALA A 29 -59.98 10.99 -7.88
N LYS A 30 -59.34 12.11 -7.49
CA LYS A 30 -59.75 13.13 -6.47
C LYS A 30 -59.54 12.71 -5.00
N ALA A 31 -58.90 13.44 -4.07
CA ALA A 31 -58.68 14.88 -3.78
C ALA A 31 -59.61 15.43 -2.68
N LEU A 32 -59.02 16.04 -1.63
CA LEU A 32 -59.55 17.20 -0.90
C LEU A 32 -58.51 17.78 0.10
N HIS A 33 -58.36 19.11 0.12
CA HIS A 33 -57.64 19.87 1.16
C HIS A 33 -58.59 20.20 2.32
N HIS A 34 -58.06 20.39 3.54
CA HIS A 34 -58.51 21.48 4.41
C HIS A 34 -57.47 21.89 5.48
N HIS A 35 -57.28 23.20 5.62
CA HIS A 35 -56.74 23.90 6.81
C HIS A 35 -57.82 23.91 7.94
N ARG A 36 -57.61 24.24 9.24
CA ARG A 36 -56.61 25.03 10.00
C ARG A 36 -56.65 24.62 11.53
N PRO A 37 -56.19 25.36 12.58
CA PRO A 37 -55.58 24.76 13.79
C PRO A 37 -56.30 25.10 15.13
N LEU A 38 -55.70 24.77 16.30
CA LEU A 38 -55.62 25.64 17.50
C LEU A 38 -54.81 25.05 18.68
N ALA A 39 -54.15 25.96 19.41
CA ALA A 39 -53.88 26.02 20.87
C ALA A 39 -53.40 24.76 21.64
N SER A 40 -52.17 24.67 22.16
CA SER A 40 -51.53 25.44 23.27
C SER A 40 -52.12 25.19 24.66
N LEU A 41 -51.35 24.54 25.56
CA LEU A 41 -51.43 24.69 27.02
C LEU A 41 -50.19 24.05 27.72
N GLU A 42 -49.33 24.92 28.22
CA GLU A 42 -48.42 24.72 29.38
C GLU A 42 -48.90 25.72 30.47
N PRO A 43 -48.39 25.75 31.74
CA PRO A 43 -47.26 25.02 32.31
C PRO A 43 -47.54 24.41 33.72
N GLN A 44 -46.53 23.79 34.34
CA GLN A 44 -46.23 24.06 35.76
C GLN A 44 -44.76 23.80 36.14
N ARG A 45 -44.23 24.63 37.06
CA ARG A 45 -42.82 24.64 37.51
C ARG A 45 -42.71 24.30 39.00
N THR A 46 -41.67 23.56 39.36
CA THR A 46 -40.82 23.66 40.58
C THR A 46 -39.48 23.00 40.19
N GLY A 47 -38.27 23.52 40.42
CA GLY A 47 -37.68 24.02 41.67
C GLY A 47 -36.94 22.85 42.36
N HIS A 48 -35.62 22.82 42.59
CA HIS A 48 -34.69 23.91 42.90
C HIS A 48 -33.19 23.48 42.83
N ARG A 49 -32.27 24.42 42.48
CA ARG A 49 -30.84 24.61 42.88
C ARG A 49 -29.82 23.43 42.80
N GLY A 50 -28.54 23.63 42.39
CA GLY A 50 -27.85 24.83 41.89
C GLY A 50 -26.30 24.70 41.85
N GLY A 51 -25.61 25.67 41.23
CA GLY A 51 -24.12 25.78 41.12
C GLY A 51 -23.62 25.60 39.67
N ARG A 52 -23.47 26.66 38.86
CA ARG A 52 -22.29 27.59 38.74
C ARG A 52 -20.97 26.80 38.51
N TYR A 53 -20.23 26.98 37.42
CA TYR A 53 -19.74 28.26 36.85
C TYR A 53 -19.93 28.43 35.32
N ALA A 54 -19.99 29.69 34.86
CA ALA A 54 -19.84 30.13 33.46
C ALA A 54 -18.36 30.53 33.20
N HIS A 55 -17.84 30.98 32.05
CA HIS A 55 -18.28 31.63 30.79
C HIS A 55 -17.17 31.34 29.74
N ALA A 56 -17.22 31.62 28.43
CA ALA A 56 -18.21 32.19 27.50
C ALA A 56 -17.92 31.70 26.06
N GLN A 57 -18.90 31.81 25.16
CA GLN A 57 -18.69 31.83 23.71
C GLN A 57 -19.29 33.11 23.13
N ALA A 58 -18.59 33.73 22.18
CA ALA A 58 -19.07 34.89 21.44
C ALA A 58 -19.55 34.47 20.04
N ALA A 59 -20.68 35.03 19.61
CA ALA A 59 -21.16 34.92 18.22
C ALA A 59 -20.38 35.87 17.30
N PRO A 60 -20.61 35.80 15.97
CA PRO A 60 -21.40 36.90 15.41
C PRO A 60 -22.45 36.54 14.35
N GLN A 61 -23.55 37.29 14.46
CA GLN A 61 -24.43 37.90 13.46
C GLN A 61 -24.58 37.37 12.00
N ARG A 62 -25.83 37.50 11.52
CA ARG A 62 -26.32 37.22 10.17
C ARG A 62 -25.98 38.34 9.17
N LEU A 63 -25.86 38.00 7.89
CA LEU A 63 -26.23 38.89 6.78
C LEU A 63 -27.09 38.14 5.74
N ARG A 64 -28.01 38.86 5.10
CA ARG A 64 -28.86 38.37 4.00
C ARG A 64 -28.22 38.75 2.65
N GLY A 65 -28.39 37.94 1.60
CA GLY A 65 -28.00 38.35 0.24
C GLY A 65 -28.46 37.40 -0.86
N ALA A 66 -29.48 37.83 -1.61
CA ALA A 66 -29.85 37.45 -2.99
C ALA A 66 -29.84 35.97 -3.45
N ALA A 67 -30.99 35.52 -3.94
CA ALA A 67 -31.12 34.34 -4.79
C ALA A 67 -30.88 34.67 -6.27
N GLN A 68 -30.34 33.73 -7.05
CA GLN A 68 -30.63 33.60 -8.47
C GLN A 68 -30.82 32.12 -8.84
N SER A 69 -31.94 31.83 -9.49
CA SER A 69 -32.35 30.50 -9.93
C SER A 69 -31.88 30.21 -11.35
N GLY A 70 -31.21 29.06 -11.54
CA GLY A 70 -30.89 28.52 -12.85
C GLY A 70 -31.44 27.11 -13.01
N HIS A 71 -32.66 26.97 -13.55
CA HIS A 71 -33.18 25.67 -13.95
C HIS A 71 -32.59 25.24 -15.28
N GLY A 72 -31.82 24.14 -15.27
CA GLY A 72 -31.27 23.50 -16.46
C GLY A 72 -31.60 22.01 -16.47
N VAL A 73 -32.83 21.66 -16.87
CA VAL A 73 -33.22 20.26 -17.08
C VAL A 73 -32.49 19.72 -18.31
N ARG A 74 -31.75 18.61 -18.16
CA ARG A 74 -31.25 17.80 -19.27
C ARG A 74 -31.88 16.41 -19.21
N PRO A 75 -32.26 15.81 -20.36
CA PRO A 75 -33.04 14.58 -20.38
C PRO A 75 -32.19 13.36 -20.01
N ALA A 76 -32.77 12.44 -19.25
CA ALA A 76 -32.20 11.12 -19.01
C ALA A 76 -32.17 10.32 -20.32
N ARG A 77 -30.99 9.82 -20.70
CA ARG A 77 -30.87 8.79 -21.74
C ARG A 77 -31.09 7.42 -21.10
N GLN A 78 -32.21 6.78 -21.42
CA GLN A 78 -32.35 5.35 -21.19
C GLN A 78 -31.41 4.62 -22.16
N ALA A 79 -30.45 3.87 -21.61
CA ALA A 79 -29.71 2.86 -22.37
C ALA A 79 -30.39 1.52 -22.15
N ALA A 80 -31.01 0.97 -23.20
CA ALA A 80 -31.52 -0.39 -23.16
C ALA A 80 -30.35 -1.38 -23.20
N ALA A 81 -30.17 -2.18 -22.14
CA ALA A 81 -29.23 -3.27 -22.12
C ALA A 81 -29.88 -4.53 -22.72
N VAL A 82 -29.32 -5.04 -23.81
CA VAL A 82 -29.70 -6.36 -24.36
C VAL A 82 -29.00 -7.43 -23.55
N VAL A 83 -29.76 -8.26 -22.84
CA VAL A 83 -29.25 -9.43 -22.11
C VAL A 83 -29.33 -10.65 -23.02
N LEU A 84 -28.19 -11.26 -23.32
CA LEU A 84 -28.13 -12.58 -23.97
C LEU A 84 -28.15 -13.66 -22.87
N ASP A 85 -29.33 -14.27 -22.65
CA ASP A 85 -29.48 -15.41 -21.74
C ASP A 85 -29.11 -16.71 -22.46
N HIS A 86 -28.01 -17.34 -22.04
CA HIS A 86 -27.61 -18.68 -22.50
C HIS A 86 -28.02 -19.73 -21.47
N ARG A 87 -29.18 -20.35 -21.67
CA ARG A 87 -29.56 -21.60 -20.98
C ARG A 87 -29.60 -22.76 -21.96
N PRO A 88 -28.98 -23.91 -21.65
CA PRO A 88 -29.27 -25.14 -22.36
C PRO A 88 -30.66 -25.66 -21.96
N LEU A 89 -31.50 -25.92 -22.97
CA LEU A 89 -32.73 -26.68 -22.84
C LEU A 89 -32.41 -28.18 -22.75
N HIS A 90 -32.81 -28.84 -21.66
CA HIS A 90 -33.24 -30.24 -21.72
C HIS A 90 -34.31 -30.51 -20.66
N ASP A 91 -35.38 -31.16 -21.10
CA ASP A 91 -36.57 -31.50 -20.34
C ASP A 91 -36.91 -32.96 -20.67
N ARG A 92 -36.95 -33.85 -19.66
CA ARG A 92 -38.15 -34.61 -19.24
C ARG A 92 -37.85 -35.89 -18.43
N PRO A 93 -38.82 -36.40 -17.63
CA PRO A 93 -38.52 -37.19 -16.43
C PRO A 93 -38.84 -38.69 -16.54
N THR A 94 -38.35 -39.45 -15.56
CA THR A 94 -38.84 -40.80 -15.20
C THR A 94 -39.09 -40.91 -13.69
N ALA A 95 -40.18 -41.59 -13.32
CA ALA A 95 -40.70 -41.71 -11.95
C ALA A 95 -40.06 -42.90 -11.16
N PRO A 96 -40.33 -43.08 -9.85
CA PRO A 96 -39.42 -43.78 -8.93
C PRO A 96 -39.73 -45.27 -8.70
N GLY A 97 -38.76 -46.00 -8.14
CA GLY A 97 -39.00 -47.30 -7.51
C GLY A 97 -37.75 -47.96 -6.93
N GLY A 98 -37.93 -48.73 -5.85
CA GLY A 98 -36.98 -49.78 -5.43
C GLY A 98 -35.96 -49.40 -4.35
N ALA A 99 -36.22 -49.79 -3.11
CA ALA A 99 -35.20 -49.91 -2.08
C ALA A 99 -34.58 -51.32 -2.11
N GLN A 100 -33.28 -51.45 -1.83
CA GLN A 100 -32.76 -52.64 -1.13
C GLN A 100 -31.43 -52.39 -0.43
N GLU A 101 -31.22 -53.13 0.66
CA GLU A 101 -30.08 -53.06 1.58
C GLU A 101 -28.87 -53.86 1.04
N ALA A 102 -27.65 -53.46 1.45
CA ALA A 102 -26.70 -54.34 2.14
C ALA A 102 -25.37 -53.60 2.46
N ALA A 103 -24.84 -53.85 3.65
CA ALA A 103 -23.49 -53.47 4.11
C ALA A 103 -22.57 -54.73 4.02
N PRO A 104 -21.31 -54.75 4.54
CA PRO A 104 -20.51 -53.67 5.11
C PRO A 104 -19.09 -53.55 4.50
N ARG A 105 -18.27 -52.69 5.11
CA ARG A 105 -16.82 -52.58 4.89
C ARG A 105 -16.09 -53.56 5.81
N ASP A 106 -15.04 -54.20 5.31
CA ASP A 106 -13.91 -54.68 6.10
C ASP A 106 -12.62 -54.09 5.52
N LEU A 107 -11.82 -53.42 6.34
CA LEU A 107 -10.44 -53.05 6.04
C LEU A 107 -9.61 -53.24 7.31
N VAL A 108 -8.61 -54.10 7.20
CA VAL A 108 -7.73 -54.56 8.29
C VAL A 108 -6.58 -53.57 8.49
N GLU A 109 -6.18 -53.37 9.74
CA GLU A 109 -4.99 -52.59 10.12
C GLU A 109 -3.69 -53.28 9.65
N GLY A 110 -2.70 -52.48 9.26
CA GLY A 110 -1.37 -52.99 8.91
C GLY A 110 -0.33 -51.87 8.85
N ALA A 111 0.35 -51.62 9.96
CA ALA A 111 1.47 -50.68 10.03
C ALA A 111 2.81 -51.44 10.00
N LEU A 112 3.76 -50.99 9.16
CA LEU A 112 5.18 -51.35 9.27
C LEU A 112 6.09 -50.17 8.86
N HIS A 113 7.20 -50.02 9.57
CA HIS A 113 8.36 -49.21 9.18
C HIS A 113 9.31 -50.00 8.27
N GLY A 114 10.17 -49.31 7.51
CA GLY A 114 11.32 -49.94 6.84
C GLY A 114 12.00 -49.03 5.80
N ASP A 115 13.31 -48.81 5.98
CA ASP A 115 14.17 -47.92 5.20
C ASP A 115 14.61 -48.42 3.79
N GLU A 116 15.22 -47.47 3.06
CA GLU A 116 16.27 -47.60 2.02
C GLU A 116 15.97 -47.96 0.52
N ALA A 117 16.47 -47.03 -0.33
CA ALA A 117 17.20 -47.21 -1.60
C ALA A 117 16.56 -47.85 -2.86
N GLY A 118 16.55 -47.06 -3.95
CA GLY A 118 16.81 -47.57 -5.31
C GLY A 118 15.69 -47.39 -6.36
N PRO A 119 16.01 -47.33 -7.67
CA PRO A 119 15.33 -46.38 -8.55
C PRO A 119 14.51 -46.96 -9.71
N GLU A 120 13.76 -46.05 -10.36
CA GLU A 120 13.18 -46.12 -11.71
C GLU A 120 12.22 -47.27 -12.07
N LEU A 121 10.92 -46.91 -12.19
CA LEU A 121 9.94 -47.64 -12.99
C LEU A 121 9.23 -46.66 -13.93
N ALA A 122 9.50 -46.79 -15.23
CA ALA A 122 8.81 -46.03 -16.28
C ALA A 122 7.39 -46.59 -16.51
N GLY A 123 6.36 -45.81 -16.19
CA GLY A 123 4.96 -46.20 -16.39
C GLY A 123 4.45 -45.91 -17.80
N GLN A 124 3.91 -46.91 -18.48
CA GLN A 124 3.11 -46.74 -19.71
C GLN A 124 1.72 -46.19 -19.38
N LEU A 125 1.25 -45.20 -20.14
CA LEU A 125 -0.14 -44.76 -20.11
C LEU A 125 -0.91 -45.37 -21.30
N LEU A 126 -1.85 -46.27 -21.00
CA LEU A 126 -2.76 -46.86 -21.99
C LEU A 126 -4.15 -46.24 -21.87
N LEU A 127 -4.72 -45.83 -22.99
CA LEU A 127 -6.08 -45.29 -23.06
C LEU A 127 -6.81 -46.00 -24.20
N GLY A 128 -7.86 -46.79 -23.87
CA GLY A 128 -8.58 -47.60 -24.85
C GLY A 128 -7.76 -48.71 -25.52
N GLY A 129 -6.72 -49.24 -24.87
CA GLY A 129 -5.88 -50.32 -25.41
C GLY A 129 -4.87 -49.88 -26.47
N LYS A 130 -4.57 -48.59 -26.59
CA LYS A 130 -3.47 -48.06 -27.41
C LYS A 130 -2.49 -47.24 -26.54
N GLU A 131 -1.22 -47.33 -26.87
CA GLU A 131 -0.15 -46.52 -26.26
C GLU A 131 -0.24 -45.08 -26.77
N VAL A 132 -0.27 -44.11 -25.84
CA VAL A 132 -0.47 -42.69 -26.18
C VAL A 132 0.72 -41.79 -25.82
N ALA A 133 1.68 -42.29 -25.04
CA ALA A 133 2.96 -41.64 -24.78
C ALA A 133 4.01 -42.63 -24.25
N ARG A 134 5.29 -42.39 -24.63
CA ARG A 134 6.46 -43.07 -24.07
C ARG A 134 7.52 -42.03 -23.71
N THR A 135 7.92 -41.98 -22.44
CA THR A 135 9.06 -41.17 -22.00
C THR A 135 10.38 -41.88 -22.31
N VAL A 136 11.31 -41.14 -22.89
CA VAL A 136 12.71 -41.56 -23.11
C VAL A 136 13.59 -40.64 -22.29
N ALA A 137 14.43 -41.21 -21.43
CA ALA A 137 15.41 -40.43 -20.67
C ALA A 137 16.55 -39.95 -21.60
N PRO A 138 16.98 -38.68 -21.54
CA PRO A 138 18.17 -38.24 -22.25
C PRO A 138 19.44 -38.72 -21.54
N VAL A 139 20.32 -39.35 -22.30
CA VAL A 139 21.67 -39.75 -21.85
C VAL A 139 22.63 -38.57 -22.07
N ASP A 140 23.46 -38.28 -21.08
CA ASP A 140 24.54 -37.31 -21.13
C ASP A 140 25.80 -37.92 -21.76
N PRO A 141 26.51 -37.19 -22.66
CA PRO A 141 27.94 -37.41 -22.83
C PRO A 141 28.76 -36.11 -22.86
N LEU A 142 29.70 -36.02 -21.91
CA LEU A 142 30.85 -35.12 -21.96
C LEU A 142 32.12 -35.87 -22.39
N GLU A 143 33.03 -35.14 -23.03
CA GLU A 143 34.36 -35.55 -23.53
C GLU A 143 34.36 -36.57 -24.70
N GLN A 144 35.13 -36.42 -25.79
CA GLN A 144 36.51 -35.92 -25.92
C GLN A 144 36.78 -35.34 -27.33
N GLY A 145 37.76 -34.42 -27.40
CA GLY A 145 38.80 -34.48 -28.44
C GLY A 145 38.58 -33.82 -29.81
N LEU A 146 39.31 -32.71 -30.00
CA LEU A 146 40.18 -32.41 -31.16
C LEU A 146 39.61 -31.88 -32.50
N LEU A 147 40.29 -30.80 -32.95
CA LEU A 147 40.51 -30.30 -34.32
C LEU A 147 39.43 -29.41 -34.99
N ASP A 148 39.70 -28.09 -34.93
CA ASP A 148 39.53 -27.14 -36.04
C ASP A 148 40.62 -27.45 -37.11
N PRO A 149 40.40 -27.31 -38.44
CA PRO A 149 40.35 -25.98 -39.07
C PRO A 149 39.33 -25.79 -40.22
N GLY A 150 38.48 -24.76 -40.08
CA GLY A 150 38.53 -23.61 -41.00
C GLY A 150 37.65 -23.49 -42.27
N VAL A 151 37.65 -22.23 -42.77
CA VAL A 151 37.32 -21.71 -44.12
C VAL A 151 35.87 -21.25 -44.42
N GLU A 152 35.68 -19.94 -44.23
CA GLU A 152 35.06 -18.92 -45.12
C GLU A 152 33.64 -19.06 -45.72
N GLY A 153 32.85 -17.96 -45.69
CA GLY A 153 31.52 -17.92 -46.35
C GLY A 153 30.65 -16.65 -46.17
N THR A 154 31.25 -15.45 -46.24
CA THR A 154 30.63 -14.11 -46.48
C THR A 154 29.10 -13.89 -46.41
N GLY A 155 28.64 -12.92 -45.59
CA GLY A 155 27.30 -12.31 -45.71
C GLY A 155 27.11 -11.06 -44.83
N ILE A 156 27.02 -9.86 -45.43
CA ILE A 156 27.13 -8.57 -44.71
C ILE A 156 25.76 -7.94 -44.41
N GLY A 157 25.57 -7.42 -43.19
CA GLY A 157 24.47 -6.52 -42.82
C GLY A 157 24.78 -5.69 -41.55
N HIS A 158 25.10 -4.41 -41.70
CA HIS A 158 25.58 -3.54 -40.61
C HIS A 158 24.46 -2.92 -39.75
N CYS A 159 24.66 -2.77 -38.44
CA CYS A 159 24.77 -1.43 -37.81
C CYS A 159 25.24 -1.38 -36.33
N ARG A 160 26.50 -0.94 -36.15
CA ARG A 160 27.06 -0.08 -35.08
C ARG A 160 26.64 -0.25 -33.60
N LYS A 161 27.58 -0.74 -32.79
CA LYS A 161 27.83 -0.28 -31.40
C LYS A 161 29.02 0.68 -31.38
N ASN A 162 29.03 1.66 -30.48
CA ASN A 162 30.23 2.39 -30.07
C ASN A 162 30.59 2.00 -28.63
N ILE A 163 31.86 1.69 -28.40
CA ILE A 163 32.48 1.52 -27.08
C ILE A 163 33.44 2.70 -26.89
N SER A 164 33.53 3.23 -25.67
CA SER A 164 34.64 4.08 -25.26
C SER A 164 35.26 3.48 -23.99
N LEU A 165 36.55 3.18 -24.07
CA LEU A 165 37.38 2.76 -22.94
C LEU A 165 38.00 3.98 -22.27
N CYS A 166 38.06 3.99 -20.94
CA CYS A 166 39.05 4.75 -20.18
C CYS A 166 39.41 4.01 -18.88
N SER A 167 40.58 4.33 -18.32
CA SER A 167 41.42 3.41 -17.55
C SER A 167 41.08 3.19 -16.07
N LEU A 168 41.52 2.04 -15.56
CA LEU A 168 41.70 1.71 -14.14
C LEU A 168 42.85 2.50 -13.49
N ALA A 169 42.66 2.94 -12.24
CA ALA A 169 43.65 3.00 -11.16
C ALA A 169 42.92 3.41 -9.85
N GLY A 170 43.27 2.91 -8.66
CA GLY A 170 44.31 1.93 -8.33
C GLY A 170 44.16 1.36 -6.91
N SER A 171 44.99 0.38 -6.60
CA SER A 171 45.12 -0.27 -5.29
C SER A 171 46.28 0.32 -4.47
N ALA A 172 46.22 0.15 -3.16
CA ALA A 172 47.32 0.52 -2.25
C ALA A 172 48.54 -0.42 -2.36
N VAL A 173 49.72 0.12 -2.09
CA VAL A 173 50.83 -0.56 -1.38
C VAL A 173 51.76 0.51 -0.77
N ASP A 174 52.52 0.08 0.24
CA ASP A 174 53.33 0.90 1.15
C ASP A 174 54.82 0.48 1.07
N GLU A 175 55.66 1.19 1.84
CA GLU A 175 57.06 0.92 2.22
C GLU A 175 58.25 1.34 1.32
N ASP A 176 59.30 1.77 2.04
CA ASP A 176 60.53 2.43 1.60
C ASP A 176 61.69 1.48 1.26
N ALA A 177 62.60 1.90 0.36
CA ALA A 177 64.05 1.67 0.48
C ALA A 177 64.91 2.60 -0.40
N PHE A 178 65.90 3.25 0.22
CA PHE A 178 67.04 3.97 -0.39
C PHE A 178 68.08 2.99 -1.00
N PRO A 179 69.22 3.44 -1.61
CA PRO A 179 69.46 4.62 -2.47
C PRO A 179 70.28 4.29 -3.76
N GLY A 180 70.52 5.28 -4.63
CA GLY A 180 71.91 5.55 -5.04
C GLY A 180 72.25 5.85 -6.51
N VAL A 181 73.28 6.69 -6.63
CA VAL A 181 74.24 6.88 -7.74
C VAL A 181 73.75 7.61 -9.00
N ALA A 182 74.41 8.74 -9.28
CA ALA A 182 74.28 9.53 -10.50
C ALA A 182 75.36 9.17 -11.52
N PHE A 183 75.05 9.30 -12.82
CA PHE A 183 76.05 9.59 -13.86
C PHE A 183 75.43 10.37 -15.03
N ALA A 184 76.04 11.51 -15.37
CA ALA A 184 76.04 12.12 -16.70
C ALA A 184 77.31 11.59 -17.46
N PRO A 185 77.65 11.96 -18.72
CA PRO A 185 77.10 13.03 -19.57
C PRO A 185 77.03 12.68 -21.09
N SER A 186 77.08 13.72 -21.95
CA SER A 186 77.46 13.71 -23.38
C SER A 186 76.34 13.38 -24.40
N THR A 187 76.30 13.89 -25.65
CA THR A 187 76.99 15.02 -26.34
C THR A 187 76.26 15.37 -27.65
N GLY A 188 76.52 16.55 -28.25
CA GLY A 188 76.22 16.86 -29.67
C GLY A 188 75.18 17.99 -29.85
N ARG A 189 75.55 19.27 -30.04
CA ARG A 189 76.25 19.96 -31.16
C ARG A 189 75.35 20.36 -32.34
N ASN A 190 75.37 21.67 -32.63
CA ASN A 190 75.19 22.33 -33.94
C ASN A 190 73.76 22.37 -34.56
N ALA A 191 73.34 23.42 -35.27
CA ALA A 191 73.94 24.74 -35.50
C ALA A 191 72.96 25.80 -36.04
N VAL A 192 73.25 27.07 -35.73
CA VAL A 192 73.13 28.29 -36.57
C VAL A 192 71.74 28.89 -36.90
N ARG A 193 71.70 30.23 -36.79
CA ARG A 193 70.61 31.17 -37.11
C ARG A 193 70.68 31.67 -38.57
N PRO A 194 69.73 32.52 -38.98
CA PRO A 194 70.15 33.82 -39.51
C PRO A 194 69.61 35.04 -38.73
N ARG A 195 70.19 36.21 -39.00
CA ARG A 195 69.93 37.51 -38.35
C ARG A 195 69.32 38.51 -39.35
N GLY A 196 68.50 39.44 -38.83
CA GLY A 196 68.26 40.79 -39.37
C GLY A 196 67.37 41.55 -38.37
N SER A 197 67.80 42.59 -37.64
CA SER A 197 68.05 43.98 -38.05
C SER A 197 66.83 44.65 -38.72
N ARG A 198 66.32 45.81 -38.29
CA ARG A 198 66.77 46.76 -37.24
C ARG A 198 65.60 47.68 -36.82
N ALA A 199 65.66 48.20 -35.59
CA ALA A 199 65.14 49.49 -35.12
C ALA A 199 63.73 49.99 -35.54
N GLY A 200 62.83 50.08 -34.55
CA GLY A 200 62.54 51.40 -33.97
C GLY A 200 61.24 52.12 -34.31
N HIS A 201 60.15 51.79 -33.60
CA HIS A 201 59.14 52.79 -33.22
C HIS A 201 58.83 52.71 -31.73
N ARG A 202 58.70 53.89 -31.10
CA ARG A 202 58.39 54.09 -29.68
C ARG A 202 56.88 54.39 -29.50
N LEU A 203 56.38 54.21 -28.28
CA LEU A 203 55.11 54.77 -27.77
C LEU A 203 53.81 54.36 -28.50
N THR A 204 53.33 53.13 -28.32
CA THR A 204 51.86 52.87 -28.36
C THR A 204 51.39 51.62 -27.59
N THR A 205 52.10 51.20 -26.53
CA THR A 205 51.83 49.92 -25.83
C THR A 205 51.63 50.08 -24.32
N LEU A 206 50.94 51.13 -23.88
CA LEU A 206 50.53 51.31 -22.48
C LEU A 206 49.03 51.63 -22.27
N PHE A 207 48.20 51.43 -23.30
CA PHE A 207 46.73 51.57 -23.19
C PHE A 207 45.95 50.28 -23.47
N ALA A 208 46.56 49.28 -24.13
CA ALA A 208 45.95 47.96 -24.31
C ALA A 208 45.90 47.13 -23.00
N SER A 209 46.88 47.33 -22.11
CA SER A 209 46.99 46.58 -20.85
C SER A 209 45.97 46.98 -19.79
N LEU A 210 45.39 48.19 -19.87
CA LEU A 210 44.35 48.65 -18.94
C LEU A 210 42.92 48.27 -19.37
N LEU A 211 42.71 47.84 -20.62
CA LEU A 211 41.40 47.36 -21.09
C LEU A 211 41.16 45.86 -20.83
N LEU A 212 42.22 45.07 -20.59
CA LEU A 212 42.08 43.67 -20.15
C LEU A 212 41.90 43.51 -18.63
N ALA A 213 42.14 44.56 -17.83
CA ALA A 213 41.84 44.56 -16.39
C ALA A 213 40.34 44.84 -16.08
N GLY A 214 39.55 45.24 -17.09
CA GLY A 214 38.13 45.57 -16.95
C GLY A 214 37.20 44.34 -16.94
N ALA A 215 37.68 43.19 -17.39
CA ALA A 215 36.95 41.92 -17.30
C ALA A 215 36.99 41.34 -15.88
N LYS A 216 36.46 42.09 -14.90
CA LYS A 216 35.91 41.45 -13.70
C LYS A 216 34.94 40.40 -14.22
N SER A 217 35.22 39.13 -13.92
CA SER A 217 34.28 38.04 -14.18
C SER A 217 32.92 38.49 -13.64
N ALA A 218 31.99 38.76 -14.55
CA ALA A 218 30.60 38.95 -14.20
C ALA A 218 30.12 37.56 -13.76
N ALA A 219 30.38 37.24 -12.49
CA ALA A 219 29.99 36.01 -11.86
C ALA A 219 28.50 35.85 -12.17
N LYS A 220 28.20 34.90 -13.08
CA LYS A 220 26.92 34.80 -13.75
C LYS A 220 25.88 34.60 -12.66
N ALA A 221 25.15 35.68 -12.32
CA ALA A 221 24.39 35.76 -11.08
C ALA A 221 23.53 34.51 -10.96
N GLU A 222 23.76 33.72 -9.89
CA GLU A 222 23.17 32.39 -9.80
C GLU A 222 21.64 32.56 -9.80
N ARG A 223 20.95 31.85 -10.71
CA ARG A 223 19.50 32.03 -10.91
C ARG A 223 18.80 31.90 -9.55
N PRO A 224 17.99 32.87 -9.11
CA PRO A 224 17.29 32.80 -7.84
C PRO A 224 16.50 31.50 -7.67
N ALA A 225 16.37 31.08 -6.42
CA ALA A 225 15.54 29.95 -6.04
C ALA A 225 14.05 30.32 -6.06
N ASP A 226 13.19 29.32 -6.22
CA ASP A 226 11.73 29.54 -6.18
C ASP A 226 11.26 29.62 -4.71
N LEU A 227 11.81 28.74 -3.86
CA LEU A 227 11.57 28.71 -2.42
C LEU A 227 12.88 28.53 -1.66
N VAL A 228 12.99 29.19 -0.51
CA VAL A 228 14.12 29.09 0.41
C VAL A 228 13.59 28.91 1.83
N VAL A 229 14.19 27.99 2.60
CA VAL A 229 13.99 27.89 4.06
C VAL A 229 15.29 28.29 4.75
N LEU A 230 15.23 29.29 5.64
CA LEU A 230 16.36 29.82 6.41
C LEU A 230 16.18 29.52 7.91
N ASN A 231 17.29 29.63 8.65
CA ASN A 231 17.38 29.59 10.10
C ASN A 231 16.75 28.32 10.71
N GLY A 232 16.86 27.16 10.06
CA GLY A 232 16.32 25.89 10.54
C GLY A 232 17.39 24.99 11.15
N LYS A 233 16.95 23.95 11.86
CA LYS A 233 17.74 22.75 12.12
C LYS A 233 17.37 21.71 11.05
N VAL A 234 18.00 21.80 9.88
CA VAL A 234 17.68 20.94 8.74
C VAL A 234 18.31 19.57 8.96
N LEU A 235 17.49 18.56 9.25
CA LEU A 235 17.91 17.17 9.34
C LEU A 235 17.93 16.61 7.91
N THR A 236 19.12 16.37 7.36
CA THR A 236 19.20 15.99 5.93
C THR A 236 18.73 14.57 5.67
N VAL A 237 18.90 13.67 6.65
CA VAL A 237 18.60 12.23 6.53
C VAL A 237 19.38 11.55 5.39
N ASP A 238 20.49 12.19 4.95
CA ASP A 238 21.45 11.59 4.03
C ASP A 238 22.19 10.40 4.67
N ALA A 239 23.13 9.76 3.96
CA ALA A 239 23.86 8.60 4.49
C ALA A 239 24.57 8.88 5.83
N ALA A 240 25.07 10.11 6.04
CA ALA A 240 25.77 10.52 7.26
C ALA A 240 24.85 11.15 8.33
N PHE A 241 23.55 11.29 8.07
CA PHE A 241 22.56 11.98 8.91
C PHE A 241 22.99 13.42 9.28
N ARG A 242 23.56 14.16 8.33
CA ARG A 242 24.08 15.51 8.58
C ARG A 242 22.97 16.50 8.94
N THR A 243 23.34 17.53 9.70
CA THR A 243 22.52 18.72 9.90
C THR A 243 23.00 19.89 9.03
N ALA A 244 22.07 20.75 8.63
CA ALA A 244 22.33 22.01 7.93
C ALA A 244 21.45 23.14 8.50
N GLU A 245 21.69 24.39 8.10
CA GLU A 245 20.94 25.54 8.61
C GLU A 245 19.81 25.99 7.67
N ALA A 246 19.96 25.73 6.38
CA ALA A 246 19.10 26.30 5.34
C ALA A 246 19.08 25.44 4.06
N VAL A 247 18.03 25.63 3.25
CA VAL A 247 17.85 24.99 1.94
C VAL A 247 17.26 25.93 0.89
N ALA A 248 17.64 25.73 -0.36
CA ALA A 248 17.04 26.37 -1.53
C ALA A 248 16.46 25.33 -2.49
N VAL A 249 15.25 25.56 -2.97
CA VAL A 249 14.57 24.75 -3.99
C VAL A 249 14.34 25.59 -5.24
N ARG A 250 14.67 25.03 -6.40
CA ARG A 250 14.48 25.66 -7.72
C ARG A 250 14.09 24.59 -8.74
N ASP A 251 13.13 24.88 -9.60
CA ASP A 251 12.58 23.96 -10.60
C ASP A 251 12.16 22.59 -9.99
N GLY A 252 11.66 22.61 -8.74
CA GLY A 252 11.19 21.42 -8.02
C GLY A 252 12.23 20.63 -7.24
N VAL A 253 13.53 20.96 -7.34
CA VAL A 253 14.63 20.22 -6.68
C VAL A 253 15.49 21.10 -5.76
N PHE A 254 16.11 20.48 -4.75
CA PHE A 254 17.11 21.14 -3.91
C PHE A 254 18.33 21.55 -4.75
N VAL A 255 18.65 22.85 -4.76
CA VAL A 255 19.85 23.39 -5.43
C VAL A 255 20.92 23.86 -4.46
N ARG A 256 20.58 24.04 -3.18
CA ARG A 256 21.53 24.30 -2.09
C ARG A 256 21.01 23.72 -0.78
N VAL A 257 21.90 23.13 0.00
CA VAL A 257 21.69 22.65 1.37
C VAL A 257 22.96 23.01 2.14
N GLY A 258 22.88 23.75 3.24
CA GLY A 258 24.07 24.21 3.95
C GLY A 258 23.82 25.38 4.91
N ALA A 259 24.77 26.32 4.95
CA ALA A 259 24.72 27.48 5.82
C ALA A 259 23.70 28.55 5.34
N ASN A 260 23.22 29.36 6.27
CA ASN A 260 22.28 30.45 5.99
C ASN A 260 22.81 31.46 4.97
N ALA A 261 24.11 31.78 5.01
CA ALA A 261 24.71 32.78 4.12
C ALA A 261 24.65 32.33 2.65
N ASP A 262 25.07 31.10 2.36
CA ASP A 262 25.10 30.53 1.01
C ASP A 262 23.70 30.43 0.40
N VAL A 263 22.72 30.01 1.22
CA VAL A 263 21.34 29.85 0.78
C VAL A 263 20.66 31.22 0.61
N ARG A 264 20.93 32.20 1.48
CA ARG A 264 20.39 33.56 1.38
C ARG A 264 20.88 34.28 0.12
N ALA A 265 22.06 33.95 -0.40
CA ALA A 265 22.55 34.49 -1.67
C ALA A 265 21.70 34.09 -2.89
N LEU A 266 20.84 33.06 -2.78
CA LEU A 266 19.92 32.60 -3.83
C LEU A 266 18.53 33.26 -3.75
N VAL A 267 18.31 34.20 -2.83
CA VAL A 267 17.03 34.91 -2.69
C VAL A 267 16.95 36.04 -3.72
N GLY A 268 15.97 35.95 -4.62
CA GLY A 268 15.59 37.01 -5.56
C GLY A 268 14.22 37.60 -5.22
N SER A 269 13.78 38.57 -6.03
CA SER A 269 12.51 39.30 -5.83
C SER A 269 11.24 38.45 -5.88
N ALA A 270 11.30 37.25 -6.49
CA ALA A 270 10.18 36.31 -6.58
C ALA A 270 10.33 35.08 -5.66
N THR A 271 11.42 34.97 -4.89
CA THR A 271 11.68 33.81 -4.03
C THR A 271 10.77 33.82 -2.80
N ARG A 272 10.02 32.73 -2.57
CA ARG A 272 9.30 32.53 -1.29
C ARG A 272 10.32 32.20 -0.21
N VAL A 273 10.52 33.12 0.74
CA VAL A 273 11.40 32.88 1.90
C VAL A 273 10.56 32.44 3.10
N ILE A 274 10.92 31.29 3.68
CA ILE A 274 10.39 30.77 4.94
C ILE A 274 11.49 30.89 5.99
N ASP A 275 11.19 31.54 7.12
CA ASP A 275 12.06 31.60 8.29
C ASP A 275 11.61 30.54 9.30
N ALA A 276 12.41 29.48 9.47
CA ALA A 276 12.10 28.38 10.37
C ALA A 276 12.22 28.78 11.86
N ARG A 277 12.98 29.83 12.19
CA ARG A 277 13.21 30.32 13.57
C ARG A 277 13.73 29.24 14.54
N GLY A 278 14.79 28.54 14.14
CA GLY A 278 15.43 27.46 14.89
C GLY A 278 14.72 26.11 14.84
N ARG A 279 13.53 26.02 14.24
CA ARG A 279 12.74 24.78 14.15
C ARG A 279 13.44 23.70 13.33
N SER A 280 13.13 22.44 13.65
CA SER A 280 13.55 21.32 12.82
C SER A 280 12.87 21.36 11.44
N VAL A 281 13.66 21.04 10.41
CA VAL A 281 13.18 20.83 9.04
C VAL A 281 13.60 19.43 8.65
N VAL A 282 12.65 18.62 8.19
CA VAL A 282 12.86 17.21 7.83
C VAL A 282 12.48 16.97 6.36
N PRO A 283 12.98 15.90 5.70
CA PRO A 283 12.49 15.52 4.39
C PRO A 283 10.99 15.27 4.45
N GLY A 284 10.29 15.52 3.34
CA GLY A 284 8.85 15.27 3.25
C GLY A 284 8.53 13.83 3.61
N LEU A 285 7.60 13.63 4.55
CA LEU A 285 7.34 12.32 5.13
C LEU A 285 6.64 11.43 4.09
N ILE A 286 6.97 10.14 4.14
CA ILE A 286 6.49 9.14 3.18
C ILE A 286 5.75 8.07 3.96
N ASP A 287 4.44 7.96 3.72
CA ASP A 287 3.64 6.88 4.26
C ASP A 287 3.70 5.68 3.29
N SER A 288 4.43 4.64 3.66
CA SER A 288 4.74 3.50 2.77
C SER A 288 3.60 2.47 2.65
N HIS A 289 2.50 2.68 3.39
CA HIS A 289 1.26 1.93 3.18
C HIS A 289 0.06 2.76 3.60
N VAL A 290 -0.77 3.13 2.62
CA VAL A 290 -2.11 3.70 2.84
C VAL A 290 -3.15 3.00 1.95
N HIS A 291 -4.42 3.17 2.31
CA HIS A 291 -5.60 2.80 1.53
C HIS A 291 -6.44 4.06 1.23
N ALA A 292 -5.81 5.10 0.69
CA ALA A 292 -6.41 6.43 0.52
C ALA A 292 -7.62 6.42 -0.45
N LEU A 293 -7.61 5.54 -1.45
CA LEU A 293 -8.77 5.25 -2.31
C LEU A 293 -9.98 4.75 -1.48
N GLY A 294 -9.74 3.79 -0.58
CA GLY A 294 -10.76 3.22 0.30
C GLY A 294 -11.28 4.22 1.32
N VAL A 295 -10.40 5.03 1.93
CA VAL A 295 -10.78 6.15 2.81
C VAL A 295 -11.72 7.10 2.07
N ALA A 296 -11.35 7.53 0.86
CA ALA A 296 -12.13 8.49 0.09
C ALA A 296 -13.49 7.94 -0.36
N ALA A 297 -13.56 6.66 -0.72
CA ALA A 297 -14.81 5.99 -1.07
C ALA A 297 -15.74 5.86 0.15
N GLY A 298 -15.21 5.45 1.32
CA GLY A 298 -15.98 5.28 2.55
C GLY A 298 -16.53 6.60 3.11
N GLU A 299 -15.66 7.61 3.26
CA GLU A 299 -16.04 8.94 3.78
C GLU A 299 -17.06 9.66 2.88
N ALA A 300 -17.15 9.30 1.60
CA ALA A 300 -18.16 9.83 0.69
C ALA A 300 -19.58 9.26 0.91
N VAL A 301 -19.72 8.13 1.60
CA VAL A 301 -21.02 7.52 1.94
C VAL A 301 -21.42 7.78 3.39
N ASP A 302 -20.53 7.56 4.34
CA ASP A 302 -20.74 7.86 5.74
C ASP A 302 -19.38 8.18 6.39
N PRO A 303 -19.21 9.34 7.06
CA PRO A 303 -18.01 9.63 7.84
C PRO A 303 -17.73 8.53 8.86
N TYR A 304 -16.47 8.11 8.98
CA TYR A 304 -16.07 7.05 9.91
C TYR A 304 -16.47 7.37 11.35
N ARG A 305 -16.97 6.35 12.06
CA ARG A 305 -17.18 6.38 13.52
C ARG A 305 -16.41 5.23 14.15
N ASP A 306 -15.65 5.55 15.19
CA ASP A 306 -14.94 4.59 16.03
C ASP A 306 -15.92 4.03 17.07
N LEU A 307 -16.35 2.77 16.89
CA LEU A 307 -17.31 2.10 17.77
C LEU A 307 -16.56 1.18 18.73
N ARG A 308 -16.74 1.37 20.03
CA ARG A 308 -15.94 0.76 21.11
C ARG A 308 -16.72 -0.21 22.00
N SER A 309 -17.96 -0.55 21.64
CA SER A 309 -18.72 -1.62 22.31
C SER A 309 -19.80 -2.25 21.43
N VAL A 310 -20.23 -3.45 21.79
CA VAL A 310 -21.39 -4.14 21.17
C VAL A 310 -22.64 -3.27 21.23
N SER A 311 -22.87 -2.55 22.34
CA SER A 311 -24.01 -1.63 22.46
C SER A 311 -23.94 -0.45 21.48
N GLU A 312 -22.75 0.11 21.24
CA GLU A 312 -22.54 1.20 20.28
C GLU A 312 -22.73 0.70 18.84
N ILE A 313 -22.31 -0.54 18.54
CA ILE A 313 -22.59 -1.20 17.25
C ILE A 313 -24.10 -1.35 17.04
N GLN A 314 -24.84 -1.89 18.01
CA GLN A 314 -26.29 -2.05 17.92
C GLN A 314 -27.01 -0.69 17.78
N GLU A 315 -26.57 0.34 18.50
CA GLU A 315 -27.13 1.68 18.38
C GLU A 315 -26.87 2.29 17.00
N TRP A 316 -25.64 2.21 16.49
CA TRP A 316 -25.29 2.66 15.14
C TRP A 316 -26.12 1.96 14.06
N VAL A 317 -26.29 0.64 14.16
CA VAL A 317 -27.12 -0.13 13.23
C VAL A 317 -28.58 0.32 13.29
N ARG A 318 -29.15 0.55 14.48
CA ARG A 318 -30.51 1.12 14.65
C ARG A 318 -30.64 2.54 14.10
N GLU A 319 -29.61 3.38 14.21
CA GLU A 319 -29.58 4.70 13.56
C GLU A 319 -29.54 4.59 12.03
N LYS A 320 -28.69 3.70 11.49
CA LYS A 320 -28.53 3.49 10.05
C LYS A 320 -29.79 2.90 9.42
N ALA A 321 -30.45 1.94 10.08
CA ALA A 321 -31.69 1.33 9.61
C ALA A 321 -32.80 2.37 9.35
N LYS A 322 -33.00 3.34 10.26
CA LYS A 322 -34.00 4.42 10.11
C LYS A 322 -33.87 5.26 8.83
N ARG A 323 -32.69 5.28 8.21
CA ARG A 323 -32.35 6.05 7.00
C ARG A 323 -31.95 5.17 5.81
N THR A 324 -32.14 3.86 5.91
CA THR A 324 -31.82 2.87 4.89
C THR A 324 -33.13 2.21 4.44
N PRO A 325 -33.43 2.12 3.13
CA PRO A 325 -34.62 1.40 2.66
C PRO A 325 -34.64 -0.06 3.13
N GLU A 326 -35.82 -0.56 3.47
CA GLU A 326 -36.03 -1.92 3.97
C GLU A 326 -35.41 -2.98 3.04
N GLY A 327 -34.83 -4.03 3.63
CA GLY A 327 -34.13 -5.10 2.91
C GLY A 327 -32.75 -4.73 2.36
N GLN A 328 -32.35 -3.44 2.31
CA GLN A 328 -30.99 -3.07 1.93
C GLN A 328 -29.99 -3.42 3.03
N TRP A 329 -28.78 -3.81 2.60
CA TRP A 329 -27.68 -4.26 3.46
C TRP A 329 -27.07 -3.10 4.26
N ILE A 330 -26.84 -3.33 5.55
CA ILE A 330 -26.16 -2.42 6.45
C ILE A 330 -24.80 -3.01 6.81
N TRP A 331 -23.74 -2.32 6.40
CA TRP A 331 -22.35 -2.60 6.81
C TRP A 331 -21.95 -1.60 7.88
N THR A 332 -21.40 -2.06 9.00
CA THR A 332 -20.92 -1.16 10.06
C THR A 332 -19.60 -0.49 9.67
N PRO A 333 -19.21 0.61 10.35
CA PRO A 333 -17.81 0.99 10.43
C PRO A 333 -16.94 -0.19 10.87
N ARG A 334 -15.70 -0.26 10.37
CA ARG A 334 -14.79 -1.37 10.68
C ARG A 334 -14.43 -1.36 12.16
N THR A 335 -14.59 -2.50 12.82
CA THR A 335 -14.30 -2.71 14.25
C THR A 335 -13.49 -3.99 14.45
N TYR A 336 -12.72 -4.06 15.54
CA TYR A 336 -11.91 -5.23 15.88
C TYR A 336 -12.19 -5.65 17.32
N PRO A 337 -12.30 -6.96 17.64
CA PRO A 337 -12.54 -7.44 19.00
C PRO A 337 -11.60 -6.86 20.08
N PRO A 338 -10.29 -6.64 19.84
CA PRO A 338 -9.41 -6.01 20.82
C PRO A 338 -9.76 -4.57 21.19
N ARG A 339 -10.56 -3.88 20.36
CA ARG A 339 -10.97 -2.48 20.55
C ARG A 339 -12.40 -2.34 21.09
N LEU A 340 -13.11 -3.45 21.31
CA LEU A 340 -14.44 -3.49 21.90
C LEU A 340 -14.35 -3.78 23.39
N ARG A 341 -15.17 -3.08 24.21
CA ARG A 341 -15.23 -3.24 25.67
C ARG A 341 -15.50 -4.68 26.10
N GLU A 342 -16.25 -5.43 25.30
CA GLU A 342 -16.60 -6.83 25.52
C GLU A 342 -15.47 -7.82 25.17
N LEU A 343 -14.39 -7.37 24.51
CA LEU A 343 -13.27 -8.18 24.03
C LEU A 343 -13.70 -9.39 23.18
N ARG A 344 -14.70 -9.18 22.31
CA ARG A 344 -15.22 -10.17 21.33
C ARG A 344 -15.99 -9.46 20.22
N PHE A 345 -16.27 -10.15 19.11
CA PHE A 345 -17.33 -9.71 18.20
C PHE A 345 -18.72 -9.77 18.90
N PRO A 346 -19.71 -8.96 18.46
CA PRO A 346 -21.11 -9.21 18.77
C PRO A 346 -21.53 -10.59 18.25
N THR A 347 -22.57 -11.18 18.81
CA THR A 347 -23.17 -12.44 18.33
C THR A 347 -24.27 -12.17 17.31
N ARG A 348 -24.60 -13.15 16.47
CA ARG A 348 -25.77 -13.07 15.56
C ARG A 348 -27.05 -12.68 16.30
N ALA A 349 -27.31 -13.27 17.48
CA ALA A 349 -28.47 -12.93 18.31
C ALA A 349 -28.48 -11.47 18.80
N GLU A 350 -27.32 -10.91 19.13
CA GLU A 350 -27.20 -9.48 19.47
C GLU A 350 -27.41 -8.56 18.25
N LEU A 351 -27.14 -9.02 17.03
CA LEU A 351 -27.44 -8.27 15.80
C LEU A 351 -28.88 -8.43 15.30
N ASP A 352 -29.53 -9.55 15.62
CA ASP A 352 -30.96 -9.76 15.38
C ASP A 352 -31.85 -8.98 16.38
N ALA A 353 -31.31 -8.62 17.55
CA ALA A 353 -32.02 -7.91 18.60
C ALA A 353 -32.60 -6.56 18.13
N GLY A 354 -33.93 -6.47 18.08
CA GLY A 354 -34.67 -5.32 17.56
C GLY A 354 -35.38 -5.58 16.22
N ASP A 355 -35.42 -6.84 15.76
CA ASP A 355 -36.21 -7.32 14.61
C ASP A 355 -35.99 -6.56 13.30
N LEU A 356 -34.79 -5.98 13.14
CA LEU A 356 -34.41 -5.13 12.01
C LEU A 356 -34.61 -5.83 10.67
N ALA A 357 -35.46 -5.27 9.81
CA ALA A 357 -35.76 -5.78 8.46
C ALA A 357 -34.61 -5.59 7.43
N HIS A 358 -33.36 -5.71 7.88
CA HIS A 358 -32.15 -5.51 7.10
C HIS A 358 -31.17 -6.67 7.30
N PRO A 359 -30.50 -7.13 6.22
CA PRO A 359 -29.20 -7.80 6.32
C PRO A 359 -28.18 -6.88 7.01
N VAL A 360 -27.52 -7.36 8.06
CA VAL A 360 -26.49 -6.60 8.80
C VAL A 360 -25.17 -7.37 8.78
N VAL A 361 -24.09 -6.65 8.47
CA VAL A 361 -22.69 -7.14 8.51
C VAL A 361 -21.87 -6.21 9.41
N VAL A 362 -21.22 -6.77 10.42
CA VAL A 362 -20.17 -6.08 11.17
C VAL A 362 -18.83 -6.31 10.46
N ASP A 363 -18.20 -5.23 9.99
CA ASP A 363 -16.92 -5.31 9.28
C ASP A 363 -15.74 -5.44 10.26
N GLY A 364 -14.97 -6.52 10.13
CA GLY A 364 -13.66 -6.73 10.73
C GLY A 364 -12.57 -7.05 9.69
N ALA A 365 -12.75 -6.57 8.46
CA ALA A 365 -11.99 -6.88 7.25
C ALA A 365 -11.97 -8.37 6.88
N TYR A 366 -11.03 -9.11 7.47
CA TYR A 366 -10.81 -10.53 7.19
C TYR A 366 -11.71 -11.45 8.05
N ALA A 367 -12.46 -10.90 9.00
CA ALA A 367 -13.57 -11.56 9.69
C ALA A 367 -14.81 -10.67 9.65
N LEU A 368 -15.98 -11.29 9.52
CA LEU A 368 -17.27 -10.62 9.41
C LEU A 368 -18.27 -11.32 10.33
N MET A 369 -19.12 -10.56 11.02
CA MET A 369 -20.23 -11.10 11.80
C MET A 369 -21.56 -10.69 11.14
N LEU A 370 -22.38 -11.69 10.80
CA LEU A 370 -23.65 -11.52 10.12
C LEU A 370 -24.84 -11.76 11.06
N ASN A 371 -25.91 -10.98 10.86
CA ASN A 371 -27.22 -11.30 11.43
C ASN A 371 -27.93 -12.42 10.63
N THR A 372 -29.08 -12.90 11.12
CA THR A 372 -29.82 -14.00 10.47
C THR A 372 -30.25 -13.65 9.05
N ARG A 373 -30.81 -12.44 8.85
CA ARG A 373 -31.24 -11.96 7.52
C ARG A 373 -30.11 -11.87 6.50
N ALA A 374 -28.88 -11.56 6.94
CA ALA A 374 -27.71 -11.54 6.06
C ALA A 374 -27.25 -12.95 5.65
N LEU A 375 -27.31 -13.94 6.55
CA LEU A 375 -27.04 -15.34 6.19
C LEU A 375 -28.07 -15.86 5.18
N GLU A 376 -29.36 -15.58 5.41
CA GLU A 376 -30.47 -15.95 4.52
C GLU A 376 -30.32 -15.29 3.14
N ALA A 377 -30.14 -13.97 3.09
CA ALA A 377 -29.98 -13.23 1.84
C ALA A 377 -28.70 -13.62 1.06
N ALA A 378 -27.65 -14.08 1.74
CA ALA A 378 -26.44 -14.62 1.11
C ALA A 378 -26.58 -16.08 0.67
N GLY A 379 -27.57 -16.82 1.15
CA GLY A 379 -27.71 -18.27 0.95
C GLY A 379 -26.68 -19.09 1.73
N ILE A 380 -26.22 -18.61 2.89
CA ILE A 380 -25.21 -19.28 3.73
C ILE A 380 -25.91 -20.19 4.74
N THR A 381 -25.76 -21.50 4.56
CA THR A 381 -26.38 -22.58 5.34
C THR A 381 -25.34 -23.50 5.99
N GLY A 382 -25.79 -24.54 6.70
CA GLY A 382 -24.92 -25.59 7.23
C GLY A 382 -24.16 -26.38 6.16
N ASP A 383 -24.66 -26.43 4.93
CA ASP A 383 -24.04 -27.15 3.82
C ASP A 383 -23.11 -26.29 2.96
N THR A 384 -23.15 -24.96 3.16
CA THR A 384 -22.29 -24.03 2.42
C THR A 384 -20.81 -24.37 2.69
N ARG A 385 -20.09 -24.60 1.59
CA ARG A 385 -18.63 -24.75 1.58
C ARG A 385 -17.99 -23.36 1.49
N PRO A 386 -17.03 -23.01 2.36
CA PRO A 386 -16.29 -21.77 2.20
C PRO A 386 -15.42 -21.80 0.92
N PRO A 387 -15.02 -20.62 0.39
CA PRO A 387 -13.91 -20.54 -0.57
C PRO A 387 -12.61 -21.04 0.07
N GLN A 388 -11.59 -21.30 -0.75
CA GLN A 388 -10.28 -21.69 -0.27
C GLN A 388 -9.71 -20.67 0.74
N GLY A 389 -9.13 -21.14 1.84
CA GLY A 389 -8.65 -20.29 2.94
C GLY A 389 -9.75 -19.65 3.80
N GLY A 390 -11.02 -19.84 3.43
CA GLY A 390 -12.19 -19.36 4.14
C GLY A 390 -12.68 -20.31 5.22
N ILE A 391 -13.31 -19.75 6.26
CA ILE A 391 -13.96 -20.51 7.34
C ILE A 391 -15.35 -19.91 7.58
N ILE A 392 -16.37 -20.77 7.59
CA ILE A 392 -17.72 -20.45 8.08
C ILE A 392 -17.81 -21.11 9.45
N VAL A 393 -17.83 -20.31 10.52
CA VAL A 393 -17.93 -20.86 11.89
C VAL A 393 -19.36 -21.39 12.08
N LYS A 394 -19.46 -22.62 12.58
CA LYS A 394 -20.72 -23.34 12.77
C LYS A 394 -20.87 -23.75 14.24
N ASP A 395 -22.11 -23.79 14.72
CA ASP A 395 -22.42 -24.31 16.06
C ASP A 395 -22.37 -25.85 16.09
N ALA A 396 -22.56 -26.44 17.27
CA ALA A 396 -22.58 -27.89 17.45
C ALA A 396 -23.69 -28.63 16.67
N ALA A 397 -24.68 -27.90 16.14
CA ALA A 397 -25.73 -28.42 15.27
C ALA A 397 -25.42 -28.18 13.77
N GLY A 398 -24.21 -27.73 13.43
CA GLY A 398 -23.77 -27.47 12.07
C GLY A 398 -24.30 -26.17 11.45
N ARG A 399 -25.00 -25.32 12.21
CA ARG A 399 -25.60 -24.08 11.70
C ARG A 399 -24.59 -22.93 11.74
N PRO A 400 -24.49 -22.07 10.70
CA PRO A 400 -23.62 -20.90 10.74
C PRO A 400 -23.90 -20.00 11.95
N THR A 401 -22.85 -19.64 12.70
CA THR A 401 -22.99 -18.78 13.89
C THR A 401 -23.20 -17.31 13.54
N GLY A 402 -22.93 -16.93 12.29
CA GLY A 402 -22.79 -15.55 11.82
C GLY A 402 -21.33 -15.13 11.63
N LEU A 403 -20.38 -15.78 12.33
CA LEU A 403 -18.95 -15.47 12.20
C LEU A 403 -18.34 -16.16 10.98
N LEU A 404 -17.81 -15.37 10.06
CA LEU A 404 -17.15 -15.83 8.84
C LEU A 404 -15.74 -15.25 8.75
N ARG A 405 -14.78 -16.00 8.20
CA ARG A 405 -13.36 -15.63 8.07
C ARG A 405 -12.88 -15.84 6.65
N ASN A 406 -12.18 -14.86 6.07
CA ASN A 406 -11.65 -14.89 4.70
C ASN A 406 -12.68 -15.23 3.59
N VAL A 407 -13.99 -15.12 3.85
CA VAL A 407 -15.06 -15.37 2.86
C VAL A 407 -15.64 -14.12 2.21
N GLY A 408 -15.03 -12.95 2.42
CA GLY A 408 -15.45 -11.67 1.83
C GLY A 408 -15.86 -11.72 0.34
N PRO A 409 -15.17 -12.48 -0.54
CA PRO A 409 -15.60 -12.65 -1.93
C PRO A 409 -17.03 -13.17 -2.13
N MET A 410 -17.58 -13.96 -1.19
CA MET A 410 -18.98 -14.41 -1.24
C MET A 410 -19.98 -13.28 -1.00
N LEU A 411 -19.56 -12.23 -0.28
CA LEU A 411 -20.39 -11.10 0.13
C LEU A 411 -20.13 -9.83 -0.69
N ALA A 412 -19.09 -9.82 -1.53
CA ALA A 412 -18.69 -8.65 -2.33
C ALA A 412 -19.83 -8.05 -3.17
N ARG A 413 -20.73 -8.88 -3.72
CA ARG A 413 -21.92 -8.42 -4.47
C ARG A 413 -22.98 -7.70 -3.63
N PHE A 414 -22.90 -7.81 -2.30
CA PHE A 414 -23.80 -7.16 -1.34
C PHE A 414 -23.11 -5.99 -0.60
N GLN A 415 -21.83 -5.77 -0.87
CA GLN A 415 -21.08 -4.67 -0.32
C GLN A 415 -21.38 -3.40 -1.16
N PRO A 416 -21.76 -2.27 -0.54
CA PRO A 416 -21.87 -1.00 -1.26
C PRO A 416 -20.56 -0.67 -1.98
N GLY A 417 -20.62 -0.24 -3.25
CA GLY A 417 -19.42 0.05 -4.06
C GLY A 417 -18.47 1.08 -3.45
N ALA A 418 -18.97 1.91 -2.53
CA ALA A 418 -18.19 2.84 -1.72
C ALA A 418 -17.20 2.21 -0.72
N HIS A 419 -17.17 0.88 -0.58
CA HIS A 419 -16.12 0.17 0.17
C HIS A 419 -15.10 -0.53 -0.74
N ASP A 420 -15.11 -0.28 -2.06
CA ASP A 420 -14.09 -0.83 -2.95
C ASP A 420 -12.74 -0.12 -2.76
N GLU A 421 -11.87 -0.73 -1.94
CA GLU A 421 -10.47 -0.32 -1.77
C GLU A 421 -9.67 -0.31 -3.09
N ARG A 422 -10.19 -0.89 -4.19
CA ARG A 422 -9.55 -0.85 -5.52
C ARG A 422 -9.79 0.47 -6.25
N GLY A 423 -10.78 1.26 -5.84
CA GLY A 423 -11.02 2.62 -6.32
C GLY A 423 -11.71 2.73 -7.68
N ALA A 424 -12.58 1.78 -8.06
CA ALA A 424 -13.28 1.82 -9.36
C ALA A 424 -14.08 3.11 -9.60
N ASP A 425 -14.80 3.59 -8.59
CA ASP A 425 -15.66 4.79 -8.65
C ASP A 425 -15.30 5.82 -7.56
N VAL A 426 -14.00 5.96 -7.24
CA VAL A 426 -13.55 6.83 -6.13
C VAL A 426 -13.90 8.32 -6.35
N PRO A 427 -14.56 9.00 -5.39
CA PRO A 427 -14.84 10.43 -5.49
C PRO A 427 -13.56 11.27 -5.39
N LEU A 428 -13.10 11.79 -6.53
CA LEU A 428 -11.82 12.51 -6.65
C LEU A 428 -11.70 13.73 -5.73
N ASP A 429 -12.80 14.44 -5.48
CA ASP A 429 -12.83 15.60 -4.57
C ASP A 429 -12.56 15.19 -3.11
N VAL A 430 -13.01 13.99 -2.71
CA VAL A 430 -12.77 13.43 -1.38
C VAL A 430 -11.36 12.87 -1.28
N LEU A 431 -10.86 12.21 -2.35
CA LEU A 431 -9.47 11.76 -2.44
C LEU A 431 -8.48 12.94 -2.39
N GLU A 432 -8.83 14.08 -3.00
CA GLU A 432 -8.07 15.32 -2.89
C GLU A 432 -8.05 15.86 -1.44
N GLU A 433 -9.18 15.82 -0.72
CA GLU A 433 -9.20 16.19 0.71
C GLU A 433 -8.38 15.22 1.58
N VAL A 434 -8.39 13.91 1.31
CA VAL A 434 -7.50 12.93 1.97
C VAL A 434 -6.02 13.33 1.77
N HIS A 435 -5.62 13.70 0.55
CA HIS A 435 -4.25 14.18 0.29
C HIS A 435 -3.92 15.46 1.05
N ARG A 436 -4.87 16.41 1.15
CA ARG A 436 -4.69 17.62 1.96
C ARG A 436 -4.57 17.28 3.45
N ARG A 437 -5.29 16.28 3.97
CA ARG A 437 -5.14 15.81 5.37
C ARG A 437 -3.74 15.26 5.63
N TYR A 438 -3.20 14.46 4.71
CA TYR A 438 -1.82 14.01 4.76
C TYR A 438 -0.83 15.18 4.80
N ASN A 439 -1.04 16.23 4.00
CA ASN A 439 -0.16 17.40 4.04
C ASN A 439 -0.20 18.16 5.39
N ARG A 440 -1.30 18.14 6.15
CA ARG A 440 -1.37 18.76 7.49
C ARG A 440 -0.42 18.12 8.51
N VAL A 441 -0.01 16.88 8.27
CA VAL A 441 0.91 16.12 9.13
C VAL A 441 2.27 15.87 8.47
N GLY A 442 2.61 16.62 7.41
CA GLY A 442 3.93 16.59 6.78
C GLY A 442 4.16 15.48 5.77
N ILE A 443 3.13 14.66 5.48
CA ILE A 443 3.19 13.62 4.46
C ILE A 443 3.16 14.30 3.07
N THR A 444 4.17 14.00 2.26
CA THR A 444 4.36 14.51 0.88
C THR A 444 4.28 13.40 -0.16
N SER A 445 4.53 12.15 0.25
CA SER A 445 4.43 10.96 -0.59
C SER A 445 3.65 9.86 0.11
N VAL A 446 2.94 9.06 -0.67
CA VAL A 446 2.28 7.83 -0.21
C VAL A 446 2.61 6.66 -1.14
N ILE A 447 2.56 5.46 -0.60
CA ILE A 447 2.40 4.24 -1.39
C ILE A 447 0.99 3.70 -1.14
N GLU A 448 0.15 3.76 -2.17
CA GLU A 448 -1.22 3.22 -2.15
C GLU A 448 -1.14 1.69 -2.31
N ARG A 449 -1.82 0.93 -1.45
CA ARG A 449 -1.56 -0.51 -1.24
C ARG A 449 -2.75 -1.41 -1.57
N GLY A 450 -2.97 -1.63 -2.86
CA GLY A 450 -3.89 -2.65 -3.36
C GLY A 450 -5.03 -2.11 -4.20
N ALA A 451 -4.75 -1.02 -4.93
CA ALA A 451 -5.63 -0.43 -5.92
C ALA A 451 -5.93 -1.41 -7.08
N GLY A 452 -7.00 -1.13 -7.81
CA GLY A 452 -7.20 -1.64 -9.16
C GLY A 452 -6.60 -0.70 -10.20
N LEU A 453 -6.76 -1.04 -11.48
CA LEU A 453 -6.32 -0.16 -12.58
C LEU A 453 -7.04 1.20 -12.53
N GLU A 454 -8.34 1.23 -12.27
CA GLU A 454 -9.12 2.48 -12.16
C GLU A 454 -8.66 3.34 -10.98
N GLY A 455 -8.33 2.73 -9.83
CA GLY A 455 -7.72 3.44 -8.71
C GLY A 455 -6.38 4.10 -9.07
N TYR A 456 -5.56 3.46 -9.91
CA TYR A 456 -4.37 4.08 -10.50
C TYR A 456 -4.73 5.23 -11.46
N ARG A 457 -5.73 5.04 -12.34
CA ARG A 457 -6.21 6.11 -13.25
C ARG A 457 -6.78 7.32 -12.48
N ALA A 458 -7.37 7.12 -11.30
CA ALA A 458 -7.83 8.20 -10.43
C ALA A 458 -6.66 9.09 -9.94
N TYR A 459 -5.52 8.49 -9.58
CA TYR A 459 -4.30 9.21 -9.24
C TYR A 459 -3.73 9.99 -10.43
N GLU A 460 -3.63 9.36 -11.61
CA GLU A 460 -3.19 10.04 -12.84
C GLU A 460 -4.12 11.21 -13.22
N LYS A 461 -5.43 11.04 -13.08
CA LYS A 461 -6.41 12.09 -13.35
C LYS A 461 -6.23 13.29 -12.41
N LEU A 462 -6.07 13.06 -11.10
CA LEU A 462 -5.72 14.14 -10.16
C LEU A 462 -4.38 14.80 -10.52
N ALA A 463 -3.39 14.06 -11.02
CA ALA A 463 -2.11 14.63 -11.45
C ALA A 463 -2.26 15.50 -12.70
N ALA A 464 -2.98 15.03 -13.72
CA ALA A 464 -3.26 15.75 -14.95
C ALA A 464 -4.09 17.03 -14.72
N GLU A 465 -5.07 16.97 -13.81
CA GLU A 465 -5.86 18.13 -13.36
C GLU A 465 -5.07 19.08 -12.43
N ARG A 466 -3.83 18.74 -12.06
CA ARG A 466 -2.97 19.48 -11.10
C ARG A 466 -3.55 19.58 -9.67
N ARG A 467 -4.39 18.62 -9.31
CA ARG A 467 -5.11 18.50 -8.03
C ARG A 467 -4.49 17.48 -7.07
N LEU A 468 -3.54 16.69 -7.54
CA LEU A 468 -2.81 15.75 -6.69
C LEU A 468 -1.82 16.50 -5.77
N HIS A 469 -2.05 16.49 -4.45
CA HIS A 469 -1.20 17.20 -3.47
C HIS A 469 -0.05 16.36 -2.90
N VAL A 470 -0.09 15.03 -3.02
CA VAL A 470 1.00 14.10 -2.64
C VAL A 470 1.66 13.50 -3.89
N ARG A 471 2.77 12.77 -3.74
CA ARG A 471 3.31 11.87 -4.77
C ARG A 471 2.87 10.44 -4.47
N ALA A 472 2.45 9.68 -5.47
CA ALA A 472 1.90 8.34 -5.29
C ALA A 472 2.70 7.26 -6.01
N THR A 473 3.05 6.19 -5.31
CA THR A 473 3.38 4.89 -5.92
C THR A 473 2.19 3.97 -5.71
N VAL A 474 1.51 3.56 -6.77
CA VAL A 474 0.23 2.85 -6.67
C VAL A 474 0.44 1.36 -6.89
N THR A 475 0.39 0.58 -5.82
CA THR A 475 0.51 -0.88 -5.84
C THR A 475 -0.79 -1.50 -6.34
N LEU A 476 -0.72 -2.32 -7.39
CA LEU A 476 -1.89 -2.97 -7.97
C LEU A 476 -2.17 -4.32 -7.29
N ARG A 477 -3.42 -4.57 -6.90
CA ARG A 477 -3.83 -5.88 -6.35
C ARG A 477 -3.97 -6.89 -7.48
N LEU A 478 -3.19 -7.97 -7.44
CA LEU A 478 -3.26 -9.02 -8.46
C LEU A 478 -4.44 -9.95 -8.20
N ALA A 479 -5.36 -10.04 -9.16
CA ALA A 479 -6.38 -11.09 -9.18
C ALA A 479 -5.83 -12.31 -9.95
N SER A 480 -5.69 -13.44 -9.28
CA SER A 480 -5.19 -14.69 -9.85
C SER A 480 -5.95 -15.89 -9.25
N ASP A 481 -6.04 -16.97 -10.01
CA ASP A 481 -6.51 -18.29 -9.56
C ASP A 481 -5.44 -19.06 -8.75
N GLY A 482 -4.25 -18.48 -8.60
CA GLY A 482 -3.11 -19.08 -7.90
C GLY A 482 -2.30 -20.08 -8.74
N THR A 483 -2.73 -20.38 -9.97
CA THR A 483 -1.92 -21.16 -10.92
C THR A 483 -0.83 -20.29 -11.55
N MET A 484 0.26 -20.93 -11.97
CA MET A 484 1.36 -20.22 -12.66
C MET A 484 0.84 -19.51 -13.92
N GLU A 485 0.07 -20.21 -14.75
CA GLU A 485 -0.47 -19.65 -15.98
C GLU A 485 -1.51 -18.55 -15.71
N GLY A 486 -2.39 -18.73 -14.72
CA GLY A 486 -3.40 -17.73 -14.37
C GLY A 486 -2.78 -16.45 -13.83
N ALA A 487 -1.73 -16.57 -13.01
CA ALA A 487 -0.91 -15.43 -12.60
C ALA A 487 -0.24 -14.75 -13.80
N GLU A 488 0.43 -15.49 -14.69
CA GLU A 488 1.04 -14.89 -15.89
C GLU A 488 0.01 -14.23 -16.82
N ARG A 489 -1.15 -14.86 -17.06
CA ARG A 489 -2.25 -14.29 -17.85
C ARG A 489 -2.74 -12.97 -17.25
N ALA A 490 -3.00 -12.96 -15.94
CA ALA A 490 -3.48 -11.77 -15.24
C ALA A 490 -2.47 -10.61 -15.27
N ILE A 491 -1.18 -10.92 -15.11
CA ILE A 491 -0.11 -9.90 -15.16
C ILE A 491 0.09 -9.37 -16.58
N ARG A 492 0.10 -10.24 -17.60
CA ARG A 492 0.25 -9.84 -19.02
C ARG A 492 -0.96 -9.04 -19.54
N ALA A 493 -2.12 -9.18 -18.91
CA ALA A 493 -3.32 -8.40 -19.23
C ALA A 493 -3.30 -6.96 -18.66
N LEU A 494 -2.35 -6.61 -17.78
CA LEU A 494 -2.22 -5.25 -17.27
C LEU A 494 -1.74 -4.30 -18.39
N PRO A 495 -2.46 -3.22 -18.70
CA PRO A 495 -2.09 -2.27 -19.75
C PRO A 495 -1.04 -1.24 -19.27
N VAL A 496 -0.18 -1.65 -18.33
CA VAL A 496 0.83 -0.84 -17.64
C VAL A 496 2.00 -1.72 -17.20
N ARG A 497 3.19 -1.15 -17.03
CA ARG A 497 4.39 -1.85 -16.52
C ARG A 497 4.80 -1.37 -15.14
N PHE A 498 5.50 -2.22 -14.38
CA PHE A 498 6.16 -1.85 -13.14
C PHE A 498 7.03 -0.59 -13.32
N GLY A 499 6.87 0.41 -12.47
CA GLY A 499 7.63 1.66 -12.51
C GLY A 499 7.21 2.66 -13.60
N GLU A 500 6.18 2.37 -14.40
CA GLU A 500 5.62 3.29 -15.39
C GLU A 500 5.00 4.53 -14.71
N GLY A 501 5.24 5.73 -15.25
CA GLY A 501 4.82 7.00 -14.66
C GLY A 501 5.99 7.96 -14.43
N ASP A 502 5.87 8.88 -13.47
CA ASP A 502 6.82 9.98 -13.25
C ASP A 502 7.21 10.19 -11.76
N GLU A 503 7.39 11.45 -11.33
CA GLU A 503 7.61 11.81 -9.90
C GLU A 503 6.32 12.17 -9.14
N ARG A 504 5.18 12.29 -9.82
CA ARG A 504 3.87 12.59 -9.24
C ARG A 504 3.09 11.31 -9.02
N VAL A 505 3.01 10.46 -10.04
CA VAL A 505 2.29 9.18 -9.99
C VAL A 505 3.08 8.13 -10.74
N LYS A 506 3.25 6.95 -10.15
CA LYS A 506 3.79 5.79 -10.85
C LYS A 506 3.17 4.47 -10.40
N VAL A 507 3.21 3.49 -11.30
CA VAL A 507 2.81 2.11 -11.08
C VAL A 507 3.81 1.45 -10.12
N GLY A 508 3.30 1.03 -8.98
CA GLY A 508 4.03 0.32 -7.95
C GLY A 508 4.08 -1.19 -8.18
N PRO A 509 4.45 -1.96 -7.14
CA PRO A 509 4.48 -3.42 -7.18
C PRO A 509 3.09 -4.07 -7.37
N LEU A 510 3.08 -5.40 -7.47
CA LEU A 510 1.86 -6.20 -7.34
C LEU A 510 1.66 -6.65 -5.88
N LYS A 511 0.45 -6.50 -5.34
CA LYS A 511 0.07 -6.95 -3.99
C LYS A 511 -0.73 -8.25 -4.04
N ILE A 512 -0.29 -9.23 -3.26
CA ILE A 512 -1.06 -10.44 -2.92
C ILE A 512 -1.46 -10.44 -1.44
N VAL A 513 -2.42 -11.29 -1.08
CA VAL A 513 -2.80 -11.56 0.32
C VAL A 513 -2.48 -13.00 0.65
N VAL A 514 -1.67 -13.19 1.70
CA VAL A 514 -1.15 -14.51 2.10
C VAL A 514 -1.90 -15.05 3.30
N ASP A 515 -2.07 -14.24 4.36
CA ASP A 515 -2.87 -14.57 5.54
C ASP A 515 -3.83 -13.42 5.90
N GLY A 516 -4.52 -13.52 7.04
CA GLY A 516 -5.46 -12.50 7.51
C GLY A 516 -4.83 -11.41 8.39
N GLY A 517 -5.50 -11.04 9.47
CA GLY A 517 -5.02 -10.04 10.43
C GLY A 517 -4.88 -10.60 11.85
N ILE A 518 -3.91 -10.08 12.62
CA ILE A 518 -3.70 -10.50 14.01
C ILE A 518 -4.88 -10.13 14.92
N LEU A 519 -5.46 -8.93 14.76
CA LEU A 519 -6.57 -8.40 15.59
C LEU A 519 -7.92 -9.12 15.44
N ILE A 520 -7.98 -10.13 14.60
CA ILE A 520 -9.16 -10.99 14.44
C ILE A 520 -8.82 -12.48 14.59
N GLY A 521 -7.55 -12.83 14.82
CA GLY A 521 -7.10 -14.21 14.88
C GLY A 521 -7.06 -14.94 13.52
N ASN A 522 -6.67 -14.28 12.42
CA ASN A 522 -6.49 -14.95 11.12
C ASN A 522 -5.03 -14.93 10.60
N ALA A 523 -4.08 -14.30 11.31
CA ALA A 523 -2.66 -14.37 10.97
C ALA A 523 -2.17 -15.82 11.02
N TYR A 524 -1.38 -16.28 10.06
CA TYR A 524 -0.93 -17.68 10.04
C TYR A 524 0.33 -17.85 10.90
N MET A 525 0.15 -18.47 12.07
CA MET A 525 1.15 -18.54 13.13
C MET A 525 1.90 -19.89 13.15
N ARG A 526 3.16 -19.92 13.63
CA ARG A 526 3.92 -21.16 13.88
C ARG A 526 3.34 -21.97 15.05
N SER A 527 2.87 -21.28 16.09
CA SER A 527 2.27 -21.89 17.28
C SER A 527 0.75 -21.62 17.34
N PRO A 528 -0.06 -22.57 17.83
CA PRO A 528 -1.50 -22.35 18.04
C PRO A 528 -1.80 -21.09 18.85
N TYR A 529 -2.93 -20.46 18.57
CA TYR A 529 -3.32 -19.22 19.24
C TYR A 529 -3.60 -19.42 20.74
N GLY A 530 -4.16 -20.57 21.12
CA GLY A 530 -4.49 -20.89 22.51
C GLY A 530 -5.82 -20.30 22.99
N GLN A 531 -6.27 -20.77 24.15
CA GLN A 531 -7.65 -20.57 24.65
C GLN A 531 -8.04 -19.10 24.86
N LYS A 532 -7.13 -18.26 25.37
CA LYS A 532 -7.43 -16.84 25.63
C LYS A 532 -7.69 -16.05 24.34
N ALA A 533 -6.87 -16.30 23.32
CA ALA A 533 -7.11 -15.77 21.98
C ALA A 533 -8.38 -16.37 21.34
N GLY A 534 -8.70 -17.64 21.61
CA GLY A 534 -9.96 -18.27 21.20
C GLY A 534 -11.19 -17.53 21.74
N ALA A 535 -11.18 -17.15 23.02
CA ALA A 535 -12.24 -16.35 23.64
C ALA A 535 -12.35 -14.94 23.02
N LEU A 536 -11.22 -14.28 22.74
CA LEU A 536 -11.16 -12.94 22.12
C LEU A 536 -11.69 -12.93 20.67
N TYR A 537 -11.37 -13.96 19.90
CA TYR A 537 -11.64 -13.99 18.46
C TYR A 537 -12.85 -14.83 18.06
N GLY A 538 -13.33 -15.74 18.91
CA GLY A 538 -14.39 -16.69 18.60
C GLY A 538 -13.89 -17.90 17.81
N PHE A 539 -13.06 -18.73 18.45
CA PHE A 539 -12.77 -20.11 18.02
C PHE A 539 -12.44 -20.99 19.23
N ASP A 540 -12.86 -22.25 19.16
CA ASP A 540 -12.69 -23.24 20.26
C ASP A 540 -11.62 -24.30 19.97
N ASP A 541 -11.09 -24.35 18.74
CA ASP A 541 -10.07 -25.32 18.34
C ASP A 541 -8.69 -24.98 18.98
N PRO A 542 -8.15 -25.85 19.87
CA PRO A 542 -6.87 -25.60 20.53
C PRO A 542 -5.67 -25.73 19.60
N ALA A 543 -5.82 -26.36 18.42
CA ALA A 543 -4.79 -26.47 17.39
C ALA A 543 -4.83 -25.31 16.38
N TYR A 544 -5.81 -24.39 16.50
CA TYR A 544 -6.02 -23.31 15.55
C TYR A 544 -4.82 -22.35 15.47
N ARG A 545 -4.33 -22.13 14.25
CA ARG A 545 -3.12 -21.37 13.92
C ARG A 545 -3.36 -20.21 12.95
N GLY A 546 -4.62 -19.80 12.75
CA GLY A 546 -4.99 -18.91 11.65
C GLY A 546 -5.10 -19.66 10.33
N SER A 547 -5.07 -18.95 9.20
CA SER A 547 -5.25 -19.55 7.88
C SER A 547 -4.50 -18.79 6.79
N LEU A 548 -4.04 -19.52 5.77
CA LEU A 548 -3.56 -18.94 4.53
C LEU A 548 -4.72 -18.75 3.54
N THR A 549 -4.75 -17.62 2.85
CA THR A 549 -5.68 -17.31 1.76
C THR A 549 -5.32 -18.09 0.48
N LEU A 550 -4.03 -18.31 0.25
CA LEU A 550 -3.46 -19.07 -0.87
C LEU A 550 -2.68 -20.28 -0.33
N THR A 551 -2.65 -21.41 -1.04
CA THR A 551 -1.76 -22.52 -0.65
C THR A 551 -0.29 -22.11 -0.83
N PRO A 552 0.67 -22.73 -0.11
CA PRO A 552 2.09 -22.50 -0.34
C PRO A 552 2.52 -22.67 -1.82
N GLU A 553 1.86 -23.56 -2.55
CA GLU A 553 2.08 -23.72 -3.99
C GLU A 553 1.57 -22.53 -4.81
N GLN A 554 0.37 -22.02 -4.51
CA GLN A 554 -0.16 -20.83 -5.19
C GLN A 554 0.67 -19.58 -4.87
N ILE A 555 1.18 -19.45 -3.64
CA ILE A 555 2.10 -18.36 -3.26
C ILE A 555 3.40 -18.47 -4.10
N ARG A 556 3.99 -19.66 -4.22
CA ARG A 556 5.13 -19.94 -5.12
C ARG A 556 4.82 -19.53 -6.56
N ASN A 557 3.72 -20.03 -7.13
CA ASN A 557 3.32 -19.77 -8.51
C ASN A 557 3.17 -18.27 -8.80
N VAL A 558 2.44 -17.54 -7.95
CA VAL A 558 2.15 -16.12 -8.17
C VAL A 558 3.41 -15.25 -8.02
N ILE A 559 4.26 -15.52 -7.01
CA ILE A 559 5.52 -14.78 -6.82
C ILE A 559 6.51 -15.07 -7.97
N ARG A 560 6.63 -16.33 -8.39
CA ARG A 560 7.50 -16.74 -9.52
C ARG A 560 7.02 -16.17 -10.86
N ALA A 561 5.71 -16.11 -11.09
CA ALA A 561 5.13 -15.45 -12.27
C ALA A 561 5.44 -13.94 -12.29
N GLY A 562 5.25 -13.25 -11.16
CA GLY A 562 5.63 -11.84 -11.01
C GLY A 562 7.11 -11.59 -11.29
N HIS A 563 7.98 -12.43 -10.73
CA HIS A 563 9.43 -12.36 -10.95
C HIS A 563 9.84 -12.50 -12.41
N ARG A 564 9.36 -13.56 -13.09
CA ARG A 564 9.65 -13.81 -14.52
C ARG A 564 9.18 -12.68 -15.42
N LEU A 565 8.09 -12.01 -15.04
CA LEU A 565 7.54 -10.86 -15.77
C LEU A 565 8.12 -9.51 -15.32
N GLY A 566 9.14 -9.54 -14.46
CA GLY A 566 9.93 -8.37 -14.06
C GLY A 566 9.29 -7.47 -13.00
N TRP A 567 8.21 -7.89 -12.35
CA TRP A 567 7.51 -7.12 -11.32
C TRP A 567 8.16 -7.26 -9.94
N GLN A 568 8.14 -6.18 -9.18
CA GLN A 568 8.28 -6.22 -7.71
C GLN A 568 7.00 -6.81 -7.10
N MET A 569 7.15 -7.74 -6.16
CA MET A 569 6.04 -8.35 -5.43
C MET A 569 5.99 -7.84 -3.99
N CYS A 570 4.78 -7.61 -3.49
CA CYS A 570 4.51 -7.34 -2.09
C CYS A 570 3.42 -8.28 -1.56
N SER A 571 3.60 -8.76 -0.33
CA SER A 571 2.68 -9.71 0.30
C SER A 571 2.11 -9.12 1.57
N HIS A 572 0.78 -9.00 1.67
CA HIS A 572 0.10 -8.88 2.96
C HIS A 572 0.34 -10.18 3.72
N VAL A 573 1.14 -10.12 4.79
CA VAL A 573 1.52 -11.30 5.57
C VAL A 573 1.83 -10.90 7.03
N THR A 574 1.02 -11.36 7.97
CA THR A 574 1.04 -10.86 9.36
C THR A 574 1.69 -11.84 10.33
N GLY A 575 1.43 -13.14 10.20
CA GLY A 575 1.96 -14.20 11.05
C GLY A 575 3.32 -14.73 10.62
N ASP A 576 4.06 -15.31 11.56
CA ASP A 576 5.42 -15.83 11.35
C ASP A 576 5.47 -17.04 10.40
N ALA A 577 4.52 -17.98 10.49
CA ALA A 577 4.40 -19.08 9.52
C ALA A 577 3.90 -18.61 8.15
N GLY A 578 3.15 -17.50 8.11
CA GLY A 578 2.83 -16.80 6.86
C GLY A 578 4.10 -16.24 6.20
N VAL A 579 4.96 -15.58 6.98
CA VAL A 579 6.25 -15.04 6.50
C VAL A 579 7.14 -16.17 5.97
N ASP A 580 7.21 -17.32 6.64
CA ASP A 580 7.94 -18.49 6.14
C ASP A 580 7.45 -18.91 4.74
N ALA A 581 6.14 -19.06 4.55
CA ALA A 581 5.55 -19.45 3.27
C ALA A 581 5.83 -18.44 2.14
N VAL A 582 5.95 -17.15 2.47
CA VAL A 582 6.40 -16.13 1.51
C VAL A 582 7.88 -16.28 1.22
N LEU A 583 8.74 -16.42 2.23
CA LEU A 583 10.18 -16.54 2.04
C LEU A 583 10.55 -17.82 1.26
N ASP A 584 9.82 -18.92 1.45
CA ASP A 584 9.92 -20.15 0.63
C ASP A 584 9.62 -19.88 -0.85
N ALA A 585 8.59 -19.10 -1.13
CA ALA A 585 8.19 -18.73 -2.48
C ALA A 585 9.12 -17.71 -3.15
N VAL A 586 9.74 -16.86 -2.34
CA VAL A 586 10.74 -15.88 -2.72
C VAL A 586 12.07 -16.59 -3.04
N GLU A 587 12.48 -17.60 -2.27
CA GLU A 587 13.63 -18.47 -2.60
C GLU A 587 13.39 -19.33 -3.85
N ALA A 588 12.17 -19.86 -4.04
CA ALA A 588 11.80 -20.58 -5.25
C ALA A 588 11.81 -19.69 -6.51
N ALA A 589 11.66 -18.37 -6.36
CA ALA A 589 11.81 -17.40 -7.45
C ALA A 589 13.29 -16.99 -7.66
N ASP A 590 14.09 -16.86 -6.59
CA ASP A 590 15.54 -16.59 -6.67
C ASP A 590 16.28 -17.66 -7.51
N ALA A 591 15.82 -18.91 -7.41
CA ALA A 591 16.33 -20.04 -8.18
C ALA A 591 16.12 -19.93 -9.71
N ASP A 592 15.17 -19.10 -10.19
CA ASP A 592 15.05 -18.80 -11.62
C ASP A 592 16.05 -17.71 -12.05
N SER A 593 16.18 -16.66 -11.24
CA SER A 593 17.21 -15.61 -11.36
C SER A 593 17.22 -14.75 -10.09
N SER A 594 18.34 -14.07 -9.80
CA SER A 594 18.49 -13.28 -8.57
C SER A 594 17.33 -12.30 -8.34
N ILE A 595 16.65 -12.43 -7.20
CA ILE A 595 15.62 -11.49 -6.73
C ILE A 595 16.20 -10.35 -5.89
N ARG A 596 17.50 -10.39 -5.55
CA ARG A 596 18.10 -9.55 -4.50
C ARG A 596 17.86 -8.04 -4.71
N ASP A 597 17.92 -7.57 -5.95
CA ASP A 597 17.72 -6.16 -6.28
C ASP A 597 16.24 -5.80 -6.56
N ARG A 598 15.31 -6.76 -6.46
CA ARG A 598 13.87 -6.57 -6.70
C ARG A 598 13.14 -5.92 -5.52
N ARG A 599 13.73 -5.88 -4.32
CA ARG A 599 13.17 -5.24 -3.10
C ARG A 599 11.75 -5.74 -2.76
N TYR A 600 11.52 -7.04 -2.89
CA TYR A 600 10.23 -7.65 -2.54
C TYR A 600 9.86 -7.33 -1.09
N THR A 601 8.60 -7.01 -0.83
CA THR A 601 8.21 -6.42 0.47
C THR A 601 7.24 -7.32 1.22
N LEU A 602 7.61 -7.70 2.44
CA LEU A 602 6.68 -8.25 3.42
C LEU A 602 5.93 -7.07 4.05
N ILE A 603 4.62 -6.99 3.81
CA ILE A 603 3.75 -5.99 4.42
C ILE A 603 3.22 -6.59 5.72
N HIS A 604 3.28 -5.79 6.80
CA HIS A 604 3.01 -6.17 8.20
C HIS A 604 4.17 -6.92 8.86
N ALA A 605 4.37 -8.20 8.53
CA ALA A 605 5.46 -9.06 9.03
C ALA A 605 5.70 -8.94 10.55
N TYR A 606 4.61 -9.07 11.33
CA TYR A 606 4.57 -8.58 12.71
C TYR A 606 5.39 -9.39 13.71
N PHE A 607 5.66 -10.66 13.45
CA PHE A 607 6.38 -11.55 14.35
C PHE A 607 7.66 -12.00 13.66
N VAL A 608 8.81 -11.63 14.23
CA VAL A 608 10.15 -11.87 13.67
C VAL A 608 11.02 -12.65 14.64
N ASP A 609 11.94 -13.43 14.09
CA ASP A 609 13.12 -13.93 14.80
C ASP A 609 14.39 -13.66 13.97
N ALA A 610 15.55 -13.82 14.61
CA ALA A 610 16.85 -13.56 13.99
C ALA A 610 17.17 -14.45 12.78
N ALA A 611 16.58 -15.64 12.64
CA ALA A 611 16.80 -16.51 11.49
C ALA A 611 15.98 -16.03 10.28
N THR A 612 14.72 -15.67 10.52
CA THR A 612 13.78 -15.09 9.56
C THR A 612 14.31 -13.75 9.03
N ALA A 613 14.82 -12.88 9.92
CA ALA A 613 15.44 -11.61 9.53
C ALA A 613 16.66 -11.80 8.62
N LYS A 614 17.60 -12.70 8.98
CA LYS A 614 18.77 -13.02 8.15
C LYS A 614 18.38 -13.66 6.80
N ARG A 615 17.35 -14.51 6.77
CA ARG A 615 16.80 -15.12 5.55
C ARG A 615 16.27 -14.05 4.60
N ALA A 616 15.44 -13.14 5.11
CA ALA A 616 14.92 -12.01 4.34
C ALA A 616 16.05 -11.10 3.80
N ALA A 617 17.03 -10.75 4.63
CA ALA A 617 18.15 -9.89 4.24
C ALA A 617 19.02 -10.49 3.12
N ARG A 618 19.30 -11.80 3.17
CA ARG A 618 20.02 -12.54 2.10
C ARG A 618 19.33 -12.38 0.74
N LEU A 619 18.00 -12.42 0.74
CA LEU A 619 17.14 -12.37 -0.43
C LEU A 619 16.84 -10.94 -0.92
N GLY A 620 17.37 -9.91 -0.24
CA GLY A 620 17.04 -8.51 -0.54
C GLY A 620 15.59 -8.12 -0.24
N VAL A 621 14.91 -8.92 0.59
CA VAL A 621 13.54 -8.66 1.03
C VAL A 621 13.52 -7.48 2.01
N CYS A 622 12.50 -6.65 1.89
CA CYS A 622 12.24 -5.49 2.73
C CYS A 622 10.98 -5.71 3.58
N VAL A 623 10.81 -4.94 4.65
CA VAL A 623 9.65 -4.97 5.55
C VAL A 623 8.97 -3.61 5.60
N ASP A 624 7.65 -3.62 5.69
CA ASP A 624 6.79 -2.43 5.67
C ASP A 624 5.68 -2.58 6.72
N THR A 625 5.85 -1.99 7.91
CA THR A 625 5.11 -2.37 9.14
C THR A 625 4.52 -1.20 9.94
N GLN A 626 3.57 -1.48 10.84
CA GLN A 626 2.62 -0.50 11.40
C GLN A 626 2.72 -0.32 12.93
N PRO A 627 3.58 0.58 13.45
CA PRO A 627 3.60 0.93 14.88
C PRO A 627 2.22 1.36 15.45
N ALA A 628 1.32 1.89 14.63
CA ALA A 628 -0.04 2.27 15.05
C ALA A 628 -0.87 1.11 15.66
N TRP A 629 -0.65 -0.13 15.22
CA TRP A 629 -1.34 -1.31 15.74
C TRP A 629 -0.77 -1.75 17.09
N TYR A 630 0.55 -1.61 17.27
CA TYR A 630 1.16 -1.76 18.58
C TYR A 630 0.56 -0.77 19.59
N TYR A 631 0.42 0.51 19.20
CA TYR A 631 -0.14 1.54 20.07
C TYR A 631 -1.54 1.22 20.57
N LYS A 632 -2.46 0.85 19.67
CA LYS A 632 -3.87 0.63 20.03
C LYS A 632 -4.17 -0.73 20.65
N ASP A 633 -3.41 -1.78 20.30
CA ASP A 633 -3.87 -3.16 20.51
C ASP A 633 -2.91 -4.06 21.33
N ALA A 634 -1.66 -3.66 21.54
CA ALA A 634 -0.66 -4.52 22.19
C ALA A 634 -1.06 -4.96 23.62
N ASP A 635 -1.62 -4.06 24.44
CA ASP A 635 -2.09 -4.39 25.81
C ASP A 635 -3.08 -5.57 25.83
N VAL A 636 -4.02 -5.60 24.89
CA VAL A 636 -5.02 -6.67 24.78
C VAL A 636 -4.41 -7.93 24.18
N LEU A 637 -3.52 -7.79 23.21
CA LEU A 637 -2.77 -8.91 22.63
C LEU A 637 -1.83 -9.57 23.66
N ALA A 638 -1.28 -8.84 24.64
CA ALA A 638 -0.51 -9.40 25.75
C ALA A 638 -1.38 -10.33 26.60
N GLY A 639 -2.60 -9.89 26.92
CA GLY A 639 -3.59 -10.71 27.62
C GLY A 639 -3.98 -11.98 26.86
N ALA A 640 -4.10 -11.90 25.54
CA ALA A 640 -4.56 -12.99 24.67
C ALA A 640 -3.46 -14.00 24.27
N LEU A 641 -2.26 -13.53 23.97
CA LEU A 641 -1.14 -14.34 23.47
C LEU A 641 -0.09 -14.67 24.54
N GLY A 642 0.01 -13.85 25.60
CA GLY A 642 1.08 -13.91 26.58
C GLY A 642 2.31 -13.08 26.18
N GLU A 643 3.02 -12.55 27.17
CA GLU A 643 4.13 -11.59 27.00
C GLU A 643 5.23 -12.11 26.08
N GLU A 644 5.65 -13.37 26.25
CA GLU A 644 6.71 -13.99 25.44
C GLU A 644 6.41 -13.97 23.93
N ARG A 645 5.14 -14.22 23.57
CA ARG A 645 4.68 -14.20 22.17
C ARG A 645 4.44 -12.79 21.65
N LEU A 646 4.13 -11.83 22.51
CA LEU A 646 3.99 -10.44 22.14
C LEU A 646 5.34 -9.72 22.02
N ARG A 647 6.38 -10.19 22.71
CA ARG A 647 7.73 -9.59 22.71
C ARG A 647 8.23 -9.18 21.30
N PRO A 648 8.20 -10.04 20.25
CA PRO A 648 8.61 -9.66 18.89
C PRO A 648 7.53 -8.94 18.06
N PHE A 649 6.37 -8.58 18.63
CA PHE A 649 5.25 -7.94 17.90
C PHE A 649 5.64 -6.54 17.41
N ILE A 650 5.68 -6.37 16.09
CA ILE A 650 6.25 -5.20 15.39
C ILE A 650 7.71 -5.00 15.84
N GLY A 651 8.48 -6.09 15.77
CA GLY A 651 9.89 -6.17 16.17
C GLY A 651 10.83 -5.43 15.21
N LEU A 652 10.89 -4.10 15.32
CA LEU A 652 11.66 -3.26 14.39
C LEU A 652 13.17 -3.52 14.51
N ALA A 653 13.68 -3.63 15.73
CA ALA A 653 15.11 -3.74 15.96
C ALA A 653 15.66 -5.09 15.47
N ASP A 654 14.94 -6.20 15.66
CA ASP A 654 15.39 -7.52 15.19
C ASP A 654 15.42 -7.63 13.65
N TRP A 655 14.51 -6.98 12.93
CA TRP A 655 14.61 -6.84 11.46
C TRP A 655 15.88 -6.07 11.04
N ILE A 656 16.18 -4.93 11.69
CA ILE A 656 17.39 -4.12 11.40
C ILE A 656 18.67 -4.91 11.71
N LYS A 657 18.74 -5.56 12.88
CA LYS A 657 19.88 -6.41 13.30
C LYS A 657 20.13 -7.55 12.29
N GLY A 658 19.08 -8.07 11.66
CA GLY A 658 19.18 -9.06 10.59
C GLY A 658 19.70 -8.52 9.25
N GLY A 659 19.79 -7.20 9.08
CA GLY A 659 20.20 -6.54 7.84
C GLY A 659 19.05 -6.20 6.88
N VAL A 660 17.80 -6.28 7.33
CA VAL A 660 16.62 -5.99 6.50
C VAL A 660 16.37 -4.48 6.43
N ARG A 661 16.01 -3.99 5.24
CA ARG A 661 15.50 -2.62 5.07
C ARG A 661 14.05 -2.58 5.55
N VAL A 662 13.80 -1.79 6.60
CA VAL A 662 12.48 -1.62 7.20
C VAL A 662 11.97 -0.21 6.90
N ALA A 663 10.73 -0.08 6.48
CA ALA A 663 9.97 1.15 6.60
C ALA A 663 8.86 0.97 7.64
N ILE A 664 8.47 2.08 8.28
CA ILE A 664 7.27 2.13 9.11
C ILE A 664 6.23 2.98 8.39
N ASN A 665 4.96 2.68 8.63
CA ASN A 665 3.83 3.32 7.98
C ASN A 665 2.61 3.33 8.91
N THR A 666 1.51 3.90 8.43
CA THR A 666 0.29 4.06 9.25
C THR A 666 -0.77 3.00 8.95
N ASP A 667 -0.78 2.43 7.74
CA ASP A 667 -1.89 1.64 7.20
C ASP A 667 -3.23 2.39 7.35
N HIS A 668 -3.25 3.63 6.84
CA HIS A 668 -4.43 4.48 6.93
C HIS A 668 -5.59 3.94 6.08
N MET A 669 -6.65 3.47 6.74
CA MET A 669 -7.82 2.85 6.10
C MET A 669 -9.14 3.63 6.27
N PHE A 670 -9.37 4.35 7.38
CA PHE A 670 -10.65 5.03 7.65
C PHE A 670 -10.50 6.25 8.57
N GLY A 671 -11.30 7.29 8.32
CA GLY A 671 -11.31 8.55 9.06
C GLY A 671 -10.47 9.64 8.39
N LEU A 672 -10.69 10.90 8.80
CA LEU A 672 -9.96 12.09 8.32
C LEU A 672 -9.27 12.87 9.44
N ASP A 673 -9.22 12.30 10.65
CA ASP A 673 -8.46 12.82 11.79
C ASP A 673 -7.19 12.00 11.98
N ALA A 674 -6.04 12.66 12.07
CA ALA A 674 -4.73 12.01 12.09
C ALA A 674 -4.47 11.15 13.34
N ASN A 675 -5.21 11.38 14.44
CA ASN A 675 -5.06 10.64 15.69
C ASN A 675 -6.28 9.75 16.00
N ALA A 676 -7.49 10.12 15.54
CA ALA A 676 -8.72 9.39 15.80
C ALA A 676 -9.21 8.47 14.65
N ALA A 677 -8.52 8.48 13.49
CA ALA A 677 -8.70 7.45 12.45
C ALA A 677 -8.59 6.02 13.02
N LEU A 678 -9.19 5.03 12.34
CA LEU A 678 -9.14 3.62 12.76
C LEU A 678 -7.69 3.21 13.04
N ASN A 679 -6.83 3.46 12.07
CA ASN A 679 -5.38 3.50 12.25
C ASN A 679 -4.93 4.97 12.16
N PRO A 680 -4.39 5.55 13.24
CA PRO A 680 -3.89 6.93 13.24
C PRO A 680 -2.83 7.17 12.16
N PHE A 681 -3.06 8.16 11.30
CA PHE A 681 -2.12 8.51 10.23
C PHE A 681 -1.12 9.62 10.59
N ASN A 682 -1.04 10.00 11.87
CA ASN A 682 -0.01 10.92 12.37
C ASN A 682 1.39 10.26 12.34
N PRO A 683 2.34 10.74 11.50
CA PRO A 683 3.70 10.20 11.43
C PRO A 683 4.46 10.29 12.74
N PHE A 684 4.18 11.32 13.55
CA PHE A 684 4.90 11.56 14.79
C PHE A 684 4.42 10.64 15.93
N LEU A 685 3.15 10.21 15.89
CA LEU A 685 2.69 9.10 16.72
C LEU A 685 3.35 7.78 16.27
N THR A 686 3.44 7.52 14.96
CA THR A 686 4.10 6.34 14.41
C THR A 686 5.58 6.25 14.85
N MET A 687 6.32 7.36 14.74
CA MET A 687 7.72 7.45 15.21
C MET A 687 7.84 7.44 16.74
N TYR A 688 6.91 8.03 17.49
CA TYR A 688 6.88 7.92 18.96
C TYR A 688 6.80 6.45 19.40
N VAL A 689 5.92 5.66 18.78
CA VAL A 689 5.75 4.23 19.13
C VAL A 689 6.98 3.42 18.74
N ALA A 690 7.57 3.69 17.56
CA ALA A 690 8.82 3.06 17.14
C ALA A 690 9.99 3.33 18.11
N VAL A 691 10.06 4.52 18.69
CA VAL A 691 11.13 4.93 19.62
C VAL A 691 10.88 4.48 21.06
N THR A 692 9.63 4.56 21.54
CA THR A 692 9.32 4.37 22.97
C THR A 692 8.71 3.01 23.30
N ARG A 693 8.20 2.28 22.29
CA ARG A 693 7.38 1.08 22.46
C ARG A 693 6.23 1.28 23.46
N ARG A 694 5.68 2.50 23.57
CA ARG A 694 4.53 2.80 24.44
C ARG A 694 3.19 2.56 23.75
N THR A 695 2.26 1.95 24.48
CA THR A 695 0.87 1.72 24.07
C THR A 695 -0.04 2.90 24.47
N GLU A 696 -1.29 2.88 24.01
CA GLU A 696 -2.34 3.85 24.39
C GLU A 696 -2.62 3.82 25.91
N GLY A 697 -2.51 2.64 26.53
CA GLY A 697 -2.56 2.46 27.99
C GLY A 697 -1.28 2.86 28.73
N GLY A 698 -0.19 3.17 28.02
CA GLY A 698 1.10 3.58 28.58
C GLY A 698 2.08 2.45 28.90
N HIS A 699 1.70 1.19 28.66
CA HIS A 699 2.53 0.00 28.86
C HIS A 699 3.64 -0.12 27.80
N VAL A 700 4.61 -1.00 28.05
CA VAL A 700 5.73 -1.29 27.15
C VAL A 700 5.99 -2.80 27.12
N HIS A 701 5.90 -3.38 25.92
CA HIS A 701 6.08 -4.80 25.59
C HIS A 701 7.22 -4.94 24.56
N GLY A 702 8.18 -5.83 24.80
CA GLY A 702 9.39 -5.93 23.96
C GLY A 702 10.13 -4.58 23.80
N PRO A 703 10.62 -3.96 24.89
CA PRO A 703 11.36 -2.69 24.82
C PRO A 703 12.64 -2.76 23.96
N GLU A 704 13.24 -3.94 23.82
CA GLU A 704 14.41 -4.22 22.98
C GLU A 704 14.15 -4.15 21.46
N GLU A 705 12.88 -4.00 21.07
CA GLU A 705 12.44 -3.76 19.69
C GLU A 705 12.30 -2.26 19.34
N ALA A 706 12.60 -1.36 20.29
CA ALA A 706 12.68 0.07 20.04
C ALA A 706 13.82 0.44 19.09
N VAL A 707 13.64 1.53 18.35
CA VAL A 707 14.66 2.11 17.45
C VAL A 707 15.02 3.54 17.84
N SER A 708 16.18 4.02 17.44
CA SER A 708 16.57 5.41 17.70
C SER A 708 15.74 6.40 16.87
N ARG A 709 15.68 7.67 17.31
CA ARG A 709 14.97 8.72 16.54
C ARG A 709 15.52 8.90 15.11
N PRO A 710 16.84 8.89 14.85
CA PRO A 710 17.37 8.91 13.50
C PRO A 710 16.87 7.75 12.62
N GLU A 711 16.78 6.54 13.18
CA GLU A 711 16.24 5.36 12.47
C GLU A 711 14.75 5.53 12.20
N ALA A 712 13.94 5.90 13.18
CA ALA A 712 12.51 6.14 13.00
C ALA A 712 12.22 7.20 11.92
N LEU A 713 13.03 8.27 11.84
CA LEU A 713 12.91 9.27 10.79
C LEU A 713 13.33 8.74 9.41
N ARG A 714 14.40 7.93 9.33
CA ARG A 714 14.79 7.25 8.06
C ARG A 714 13.68 6.30 7.58
N MET A 715 13.07 5.55 8.48
CA MET A 715 11.97 4.62 8.19
C MET A 715 10.77 5.33 7.55
N MET A 716 10.42 6.54 8.02
CA MET A 716 9.37 7.39 7.43
C MET A 716 9.83 8.26 6.23
N THR A 717 11.08 8.14 5.77
CA THR A 717 11.62 9.00 4.69
C THR A 717 12.48 8.21 3.69
N ALA A 718 13.79 8.07 3.94
CA ALA A 718 14.75 7.45 3.02
C ALA A 718 14.45 5.96 2.76
N ASP A 719 14.04 5.21 3.78
CA ASP A 719 13.79 3.77 3.66
C ASP A 719 12.43 3.49 3.02
N ALA A 720 11.41 4.29 3.32
CA ALA A 720 10.13 4.30 2.58
C ALA A 720 10.32 4.68 1.10
N ALA A 721 11.23 5.61 0.77
CA ALA A 721 11.63 5.90 -0.60
C ALA A 721 12.35 4.70 -1.27
N TYR A 722 13.16 3.97 -0.51
CA TYR A 722 13.84 2.77 -0.98
C TYR A 722 12.86 1.65 -1.38
N LEU A 723 11.76 1.45 -0.63
CA LEU A 723 10.73 0.45 -0.99
C LEU A 723 10.12 0.67 -2.38
N SER A 724 10.15 1.90 -2.88
CA SER A 724 9.60 2.32 -4.17
C SER A 724 10.67 2.68 -5.22
N PHE A 725 11.95 2.38 -5.00
CA PHE A 725 13.06 2.75 -5.90
C PHE A 725 13.21 4.28 -6.15
N ASP A 726 12.73 5.10 -5.21
CA ASP A 726 12.74 6.56 -5.29
C ASP A 726 13.84 7.21 -4.41
N GLU A 727 14.69 6.43 -3.72
CA GLU A 727 15.69 6.94 -2.76
C GLU A 727 16.74 7.88 -3.40
N LYS A 728 16.93 7.80 -4.71
CA LYS A 728 17.78 8.71 -5.50
C LYS A 728 17.10 10.04 -5.82
N ARG A 729 15.77 10.13 -5.67
CA ARG A 729 14.93 11.28 -6.03
C ARG A 729 14.33 11.99 -4.82
N LYS A 730 14.01 11.27 -3.73
CA LYS A 730 13.37 11.81 -2.51
C LYS A 730 13.76 10.99 -1.27
N GLY A 731 13.22 11.35 -0.11
CA GLY A 731 13.48 10.68 1.17
C GLY A 731 14.65 11.26 1.97
N SER A 732 15.41 12.20 1.39
CA SER A 732 16.44 12.98 2.09
C SER A 732 16.58 14.37 1.45
N ILE A 733 17.09 15.32 2.21
CA ILE A 733 17.37 16.69 1.76
C ILE A 733 18.82 16.74 1.25
N GLU A 734 18.99 16.43 -0.02
CA GLU A 734 20.28 16.43 -0.73
C GLU A 734 20.14 17.18 -2.06
N VAL A 735 21.19 17.88 -2.50
CA VAL A 735 21.18 18.62 -3.77
C VAL A 735 20.89 17.67 -4.94
N GLY A 736 19.96 18.07 -5.82
CA GLY A 736 19.45 17.27 -6.93
C GLY A 736 18.23 16.41 -6.60
N LYS A 737 17.88 16.22 -5.32
CA LYS A 737 16.63 15.55 -4.92
C LYS A 737 15.44 16.51 -4.92
N LEU A 738 14.24 15.96 -5.02
CA LEU A 738 12.97 16.66 -5.01
C LEU A 738 12.80 17.48 -3.73
N GLY A 739 12.41 18.74 -3.89
CA GLY A 739 12.25 19.73 -2.82
C GLY A 739 11.00 19.49 -1.97
N ASP A 740 10.86 18.29 -1.42
CA ASP A 740 9.78 17.89 -0.52
C ASP A 740 10.30 17.95 0.93
N LEU A 741 9.66 18.74 1.80
CA LEU A 741 10.07 18.93 3.20
C LEU A 741 8.92 19.31 4.12
N ALA A 742 9.11 19.10 5.42
CA ALA A 742 8.21 19.57 6.47
C ALA A 742 8.99 20.39 7.53
N VAL A 743 8.42 21.51 7.96
CA VAL A 743 8.93 22.33 9.08
C VAL A 743 8.15 21.96 10.33
N LEU A 744 8.82 21.61 11.43
CA LEU A 744 8.21 21.03 12.63
C LEU A 744 8.08 22.05 13.77
N SER A 745 7.10 21.87 14.66
CA SER A 745 6.90 22.76 15.82
C SER A 745 7.98 22.62 16.90
N GLU A 746 8.70 21.50 16.91
CA GLU A 746 9.63 21.06 17.95
C GLU A 746 10.96 20.58 17.33
N ASP A 747 11.99 20.39 18.15
CA ASP A 747 13.21 19.68 17.76
C ASP A 747 13.01 18.17 17.88
N PHE A 748 12.77 17.48 16.76
CA PHE A 748 12.51 16.04 16.74
C PHE A 748 13.61 15.21 17.41
N LEU A 749 14.89 15.63 17.34
CA LEU A 749 16.00 14.89 17.96
C LEU A 749 16.19 15.19 19.45
N ALA A 750 15.64 16.30 19.97
CA ALA A 750 15.97 16.80 21.31
C ALA A 750 14.76 17.05 22.23
N CYS A 751 13.52 17.10 21.72
CA CYS A 751 12.33 17.22 22.57
C CYS A 751 12.19 16.00 23.52
N PRO A 752 11.48 16.09 24.65
CA PRO A 752 11.14 14.92 25.45
C PRO A 752 10.42 13.84 24.62
N GLU A 753 10.59 12.56 24.96
CA GLU A 753 10.02 11.46 24.16
C GLU A 753 8.49 11.49 24.14
N GLU A 754 7.85 11.76 25.27
CA GLU A 754 6.38 11.93 25.37
C GLU A 754 5.82 13.06 24.48
N ARG A 755 6.69 14.00 24.06
CA ARG A 755 6.35 15.10 23.15
C ARG A 755 6.49 14.75 21.67
N LEU A 756 7.09 13.60 21.32
CA LEU A 756 7.22 13.18 19.93
C LEU A 756 5.85 13.10 19.24
N ARG A 757 4.88 12.39 19.82
CA ARG A 757 3.52 12.27 19.25
C ARG A 757 2.76 13.60 19.11
N ASP A 758 3.13 14.60 19.91
CA ASP A 758 2.52 15.94 19.94
C ASP A 758 3.13 16.89 18.90
N ILE A 759 4.20 16.50 18.20
CA ILE A 759 4.85 17.32 17.18
C ILE A 759 3.82 17.69 16.11
N ARG A 760 3.67 19.00 15.88
CA ARG A 760 2.84 19.54 14.82
C ARG A 760 3.74 19.97 13.67
N VAL A 761 3.23 19.86 12.45
CA VAL A 761 3.87 20.52 11.31
C VAL A 761 3.47 22.00 11.33
N VAL A 762 4.37 22.86 10.84
CA VAL A 762 4.18 24.30 10.67
C VAL A 762 4.00 24.66 9.20
N ALA A 763 4.74 23.97 8.32
CA ALA A 763 4.56 24.06 6.88
C ALA A 763 4.97 22.74 6.20
N THR A 764 4.25 22.38 5.14
CA THR A 764 4.53 21.22 4.28
C THR A 764 4.73 21.69 2.85
N ILE A 765 5.87 21.30 2.27
CA ILE A 765 6.33 21.73 0.95
C ILE A 765 6.49 20.48 0.08
N VAL A 766 5.99 20.55 -1.16
CA VAL A 766 6.13 19.51 -2.18
C VAL A 766 6.69 20.14 -3.46
N GLY A 767 7.86 19.69 -3.90
CA GLY A 767 8.57 20.25 -5.07
C GLY A 767 8.76 21.77 -4.99
N GLY A 768 9.11 22.29 -3.81
CA GLY A 768 9.27 23.74 -3.59
C GLY A 768 7.99 24.56 -3.51
N LYS A 769 6.81 23.93 -3.55
CA LYS A 769 5.52 24.60 -3.37
C LYS A 769 4.99 24.31 -1.97
N VAL A 770 4.62 25.35 -1.23
CA VAL A 770 3.87 25.21 0.02
C VAL A 770 2.49 24.64 -0.32
N VAL A 771 2.20 23.42 0.14
CA VAL A 771 0.89 22.76 0.01
C VAL A 771 0.05 22.90 1.28
N TRP A 772 0.70 23.18 2.41
CA TRP A 772 0.03 23.49 3.67
C TRP A 772 0.92 24.37 4.56
N GLU A 773 0.32 25.32 5.27
CA GLU A 773 0.90 26.13 6.34
C GLU A 773 -0.11 26.12 7.51
N ALA A 774 0.40 26.14 8.75
CA ALA A 774 -0.44 26.26 9.93
C ALA A 774 -1.12 27.66 9.99
N PRO A 775 -2.38 27.76 10.44
CA PRO A 775 -3.10 29.05 10.56
C PRO A 775 -2.45 30.06 11.51
#